data_AF-A0A7H9BUJ9-F1
#
_entry.id   AF-A0A7H9BUJ9-F1
#
_cell.length_a   1.000
_cell.length_b   1.000
_cell.length_c   1.000
_cell.angle_alpha   90.00
_cell.angle_beta   90.00
_cell.angle_gamma   90.00
#
_symmetry.space_group_name_H-M   'P 1'
#
loop_
_entity.id
_entity.type
_entity.pdbx_description
1 polymer ?
#
loop_
_entity_poly.entity_id
_entity_poly.type
_entity_poly.pdbx_seq_one_letter_code
_entity_poly.pdbx_strand_id
1 'polypeptide(L)'
;MADKKRLISLSMVPPLAEEVAYQIDNGPGAEALPIALDADAKATDAQAVQARRDFSSFDLADYIDDEHLDLIRAGNWQDQDEVYVTSCIRNFNTAWLTWLSGGNSRMVRVRGLPGDLAMNAPWFGADHAQMIWDMNGANHGENRVFFEFPNTRIRIKNWLNLASERTTGRYSAQGITGPVPEYVWEWEQSGHIALIAAFEGDLTIHGTGVLGQDPGGYHFYRTAKFKKQTMRARNLRNEGLFLEHCLNGDSDNVDLFRCGYQPTEYGGERGHLPFGVTFSNTGAVVTASVPTFDAGHVGKWFCLNRAGPTDQGIRLNFWSTIASVDSPTQITLTDTPAINRTGASGSFEAMRVTTSGTTWTMAAPITTSLAGRYVTLIGAMSAQPGAVGRTHKVRVLAHSGDTLTVDYAPAVDVTDALLVVSPEMSIDRLSYTSDQGISDNIGMLNLRCESTALPGVGCVQAVLGACSSISINNAKLHGLADADNNFGGSAAGIIFGFANGVMIDGFIEQCSHSPRWGTVMVTSDRTVVDLYGKLIEYAGDTHSALVHLDPPAGATNVQVGFGMIHPSPLFPQASQQVIRMGPNGNANMVTGGNSARRAATNAKFLFPERFGEIEASRITGSAATSTQTDGDATAPVPPLMRIGSGGNTGNVNPEQITDPNTIINRHRRVRMATGPGGVAIVIDAIRQAGSTTFQIGYEMGFDQPPRLIMRHNNNTGGAWGDWYYLDGTILTP
;
A
#
# COMPACT_ATOMS: atom_id res chain seq x y z
N MET A 1 49.47 -12.60 7.47
CA MET A 1 50.01 -11.40 8.14
C MET A 1 49.03 -10.27 7.80
N ALA A 2 48.01 -9.97 8.62
CA ALA A 2 48.04 -9.16 9.86
C ALA A 2 48.54 -7.73 9.55
N ASP A 3 47.89 -6.58 9.84
CA ASP A 3 46.89 -6.14 10.85
C ASP A 3 46.18 -4.85 10.34
N LYS A 4 44.88 -4.59 10.55
CA LYS A 4 44.18 -3.93 11.69
C LYS A 4 44.60 -2.47 12.08
N LYS A 5 43.61 -1.55 11.89
CA LYS A 5 43.05 -0.55 12.85
C LYS A 5 43.72 0.82 13.18
N ARG A 6 42.82 1.83 13.19
CA ARG A 6 42.65 3.08 14.01
C ARG A 6 43.25 4.40 13.46
N LEU A 7 42.46 5.44 13.17
CA LEU A 7 41.63 6.37 13.99
C LEU A 7 42.48 7.53 14.58
N ILE A 8 42.32 8.74 14.02
CA ILE A 8 42.66 10.01 14.69
C ILE A 8 41.45 10.93 14.54
N SER A 9 40.77 11.19 15.65
CA SER A 9 39.86 12.32 15.82
C SER A 9 40.67 13.59 15.97
N LEU A 10 40.27 14.67 15.32
CA LEU A 10 40.69 16.02 15.68
C LEU A 10 39.47 16.75 16.23
N SER A 11 39.33 16.70 17.55
CA SER A 11 38.63 17.76 18.28
C SER A 11 39.50 19.01 18.18
N MET A 12 38.98 20.06 17.55
CA MET A 12 39.51 21.40 17.78
C MET A 12 38.60 22.06 18.80
N VAL A 13 39.02 21.98 20.05
CA VAL A 13 38.62 22.93 21.09
C VAL A 13 39.29 24.26 20.72
N PRO A 14 38.57 25.38 20.56
CA PRO A 14 39.22 26.67 20.36
C PRO A 14 39.90 27.09 21.68
N PRO A 15 41.09 27.72 21.62
CA PRO A 15 41.76 28.21 22.82
C PRO A 15 40.94 29.30 23.49
N LEU A 16 40.89 29.23 24.82
CA LEU A 16 40.32 30.22 25.72
C LEU A 16 40.89 31.62 25.41
N ALA A 17 39.97 32.59 25.41
CA ALA A 17 40.21 34.00 25.17
C ALA A 17 41.29 34.59 26.09
N GLU A 18 42.30 35.24 25.50
CA GLU A 18 42.92 36.40 26.14
C GLU A 18 41.98 37.59 25.94
N GLU A 19 41.43 38.12 27.04
CA GLU A 19 40.73 39.40 27.06
C GLU A 19 41.69 40.51 26.65
N VAL A 20 41.69 40.86 25.36
CA VAL A 20 42.13 42.19 24.93
C VAL A 20 40.97 43.13 25.21
N ALA A 21 41.01 43.79 26.36
CA ALA A 21 40.11 44.90 26.66
C ALA A 21 40.33 46.02 25.64
N TYR A 22 39.49 46.06 24.60
CA TYR A 22 39.34 47.24 23.77
C TYR A 22 38.69 48.32 24.62
N GLN A 23 39.43 49.38 24.93
CA GLN A 23 38.83 50.66 25.30
C GLN A 23 37.97 51.11 24.10
N ILE A 24 36.64 51.01 24.26
CA ILE A 24 35.69 51.57 23.32
C ILE A 24 35.72 53.08 23.51
N ASP A 25 36.40 53.78 22.60
CA ASP A 25 36.22 55.21 22.41
C ASP A 25 34.80 55.41 21.88
N ASN A 26 33.94 56.08 22.65
CA ASN A 26 32.54 56.38 22.32
C ASN A 26 32.44 57.49 21.26
N GLY A 27 33.11 57.31 20.12
CA GLY A 27 32.97 58.15 18.94
C GLY A 27 31.78 57.72 18.07
N PRO A 28 31.27 58.58 17.18
CA PRO A 28 30.10 58.34 16.33
C PRO A 28 30.23 57.17 15.30
N GLY A 29 31.28 56.35 15.39
CA GLY A 29 31.48 55.12 14.62
C GLY A 29 31.28 53.82 15.43
N ALA A 30 31.07 53.89 16.74
CA ALA A 30 30.87 52.71 17.59
C ALA A 30 29.53 51.98 17.31
N GLU A 31 28.51 52.70 16.83
CA GLU A 31 27.24 52.11 16.37
C GLU A 31 27.34 51.54 14.94
N ALA A 32 28.31 52.00 14.14
CA ALA A 32 28.44 51.60 12.73
C ALA A 32 29.19 50.28 12.53
N LEU A 33 30.10 49.92 13.45
CA LEU A 33 30.91 48.69 13.34
C LEU A 33 30.08 47.40 13.49
N PRO A 34 29.17 47.28 14.48
CA PRO A 34 28.29 46.12 14.60
C PRO A 34 27.35 46.00 13.38
N ILE A 35 26.86 47.12 12.86
CA ILE A 35 26.00 47.17 11.66
C ILE A 35 26.77 46.73 10.42
N ALA A 36 28.04 47.13 10.28
CA ALA A 36 28.88 46.74 9.15
C ALA A 36 29.28 45.25 9.20
N LEU A 37 29.59 44.71 10.39
CA LEU A 37 29.89 43.29 10.58
C LEU A 37 28.65 42.41 10.33
N ASP A 38 27.47 42.85 10.80
CA ASP A 38 26.20 42.20 10.54
C ASP A 38 25.83 42.25 9.04
N ALA A 39 26.11 43.38 8.36
CA ALA A 39 25.92 43.50 6.91
C ALA A 39 26.87 42.62 6.09
N ASP A 40 28.13 42.47 6.51
CA ASP A 40 29.13 41.62 5.85
C ASP A 40 28.84 40.13 6.06
N ALA A 41 28.39 39.75 7.26
CA ALA A 41 27.88 38.41 7.54
C ALA A 41 26.65 38.09 6.67
N LYS A 42 25.66 39.00 6.59
CA LYS A 42 24.48 38.86 5.72
C LYS A 42 24.84 38.79 4.23
N ALA A 43 25.85 39.55 3.79
CA ALA A 43 26.35 39.49 2.42
C ALA A 43 27.03 38.14 2.11
N THR A 44 27.80 37.61 3.06
CA THR A 44 28.45 36.30 2.96
C THR A 44 27.42 35.16 2.91
N ASP A 45 26.38 35.23 3.76
CA ASP A 45 25.28 34.27 3.76
C ASP A 45 24.47 34.33 2.46
N ALA A 46 24.16 35.53 1.96
CA ALA A 46 23.50 35.71 0.67
C ALA A 46 24.32 35.13 -0.50
N GLN A 47 25.65 35.29 -0.47
CA GLN A 47 26.55 34.68 -1.46
C GLN A 47 26.57 33.16 -1.35
N ALA A 48 26.53 32.60 -0.13
CA ALA A 48 26.48 31.16 0.09
C ALA A 48 25.14 30.55 -0.39
N VAL A 49 24.01 31.23 -0.16
CA VAL A 49 22.68 30.84 -0.69
C VAL A 49 22.68 30.87 -2.21
N GLN A 50 23.21 31.93 -2.82
CA GLN A 50 23.28 32.03 -4.28
C GLN A 50 24.18 30.94 -4.87
N ALA A 51 25.35 30.68 -4.27
CA ALA A 51 26.25 29.62 -4.69
C ALA A 51 25.58 28.23 -4.62
N ARG A 52 24.81 27.91 -3.57
CA ARG A 52 24.05 26.64 -3.49
C ARG A 52 23.04 26.51 -4.63
N ARG A 53 22.30 27.58 -4.94
CA ARG A 53 21.34 27.63 -6.06
C ARG A 53 22.02 27.48 -7.41
N ASP A 54 23.22 28.05 -7.58
CA ASP A 54 24.04 27.89 -8.78
C ASP A 54 24.48 26.43 -8.99
N PHE A 55 24.57 25.65 -7.90
CA PHE A 55 24.78 24.19 -7.93
C PHE A 55 23.49 23.36 -7.83
N SER A 56 22.33 23.91 -8.19
CA SER A 56 21.03 23.20 -8.23
C SER A 56 20.57 22.62 -6.88
N SER A 57 21.00 23.23 -5.77
CA SER A 57 20.65 22.81 -4.41
C SER A 57 19.79 23.88 -3.73
N PHE A 58 18.68 23.47 -3.14
CA PHE A 58 17.76 24.33 -2.41
C PHE A 58 17.56 23.75 -1.02
N ASP A 59 17.83 24.54 0.01
CA ASP A 59 17.70 24.13 1.40
C ASP A 59 16.56 24.91 2.05
N LEU A 60 15.63 24.23 2.74
CA LEU A 60 14.48 24.87 3.39
C LEU A 60 14.92 25.88 4.47
N ALA A 61 16.10 25.66 5.07
CA ALA A 61 16.71 26.58 6.04
C ALA A 61 16.81 28.01 5.51
N ASP A 62 17.07 28.16 4.20
CA ASP A 62 17.30 29.46 3.55
C ASP A 62 16.02 30.31 3.42
N TYR A 63 14.87 29.78 3.83
CA TYR A 63 13.55 30.41 3.68
C TYR A 63 12.84 30.65 5.02
N ILE A 64 13.47 30.30 6.15
CA ILE A 64 12.90 30.44 7.49
C ILE A 64 13.82 31.36 8.29
N ASP A 65 13.24 32.28 9.08
CA ASP A 65 14.01 33.13 9.98
C ASP A 65 14.64 32.37 11.16
N ASP A 66 15.61 33.00 11.82
CA ASP A 66 16.37 32.39 12.91
C ASP A 66 15.48 32.01 14.11
N GLU A 67 14.46 32.82 14.43
CA GLU A 67 13.54 32.56 15.54
C GLU A 67 12.78 31.24 15.34
N HIS A 68 12.19 31.04 14.15
CA HIS A 68 11.47 29.81 13.83
C HIS A 68 12.41 28.64 13.61
N LEU A 69 13.61 28.86 13.04
CA LEU A 69 14.63 27.82 12.90
C LEU A 69 15.03 27.24 14.26
N ASP A 70 15.21 28.09 15.28
CA ASP A 70 15.54 27.65 16.63
C ASP A 70 14.39 26.83 17.26
N LEU A 71 13.14 27.26 17.08
CA LEU A 71 11.96 26.49 17.51
C LEU A 71 11.86 25.13 16.82
N ILE A 72 12.09 25.07 15.49
CA ILE A 72 12.05 23.83 14.70
C ILE A 72 13.11 22.85 15.16
N ARG A 73 14.36 23.32 15.33
CA ARG A 73 15.50 22.52 15.79
C ARG A 73 15.30 22.03 17.23
N ALA A 74 14.66 22.83 18.08
CA ALA A 74 14.26 22.44 19.42
C ALA A 74 13.08 21.46 19.47
N GLY A 75 12.36 21.26 18.35
CA GLY A 75 11.14 20.44 18.29
C GLY A 75 9.91 21.10 18.93
N ASN A 76 9.96 22.41 19.15
CA ASN A 76 8.86 23.18 19.73
C ASN A 76 7.90 23.65 18.63
N TRP A 77 6.99 22.78 18.21
CA TRP A 77 6.04 23.08 17.14
C TRP A 77 4.80 23.83 17.63
N GLN A 78 4.52 23.80 18.93
CA GLN A 78 3.37 24.47 19.53
C GLN A 78 3.48 25.98 19.43
N ASP A 79 4.69 26.51 19.64
CA ASP A 79 4.97 27.94 19.64
C ASP A 79 5.32 28.50 18.24
N GLN A 80 5.51 27.64 17.23
CA GLN A 80 5.68 28.07 15.84
C GLN A 80 4.39 28.66 15.28
N ASP A 81 4.49 29.71 14.46
CA ASP A 81 3.39 30.16 13.59
C ASP A 81 3.27 29.22 12.37
N GLU A 82 2.21 28.41 12.36
CA GLU A 82 1.98 27.44 11.30
C GLU A 82 1.65 28.06 9.94
N VAL A 83 1.07 29.27 9.90
CA VAL A 83 0.81 30.00 8.66
C VAL A 83 2.14 30.45 8.07
N TYR A 84 3.00 31.02 8.90
CA TYR A 84 4.32 31.46 8.50
C TYR A 84 5.18 30.30 7.98
N VAL A 85 5.34 29.22 8.77
CA VAL A 85 6.14 28.04 8.39
C VAL A 85 5.61 27.43 7.09
N THR A 86 4.28 27.32 6.93
CA THR A 86 3.67 26.84 5.69
C THR A 86 4.03 27.75 4.51
N SER A 87 3.99 29.08 4.68
CA SER A 87 4.35 30.05 3.64
C SER A 87 5.83 29.96 3.23
N CYS A 88 6.75 29.73 4.18
CA CYS A 88 8.16 29.52 3.91
C CYS A 88 8.39 28.25 3.08
N ILE A 89 7.70 27.16 3.42
CA ILE A 89 7.72 25.91 2.63
C ILE A 89 7.17 26.15 1.21
N ARG A 90 6.13 26.98 1.04
CA ARG A 90 5.66 27.38 -0.30
C ARG A 90 6.72 28.13 -1.07
N ASN A 91 7.35 29.13 -0.49
CA ASN A 91 8.37 29.94 -1.16
C ASN A 91 9.58 29.08 -1.56
N PHE A 92 9.99 28.18 -0.66
CA PHE A 92 10.98 27.15 -0.93
C PHE A 92 10.60 26.29 -2.14
N ASN A 93 9.37 25.78 -2.18
CA ASN A 93 8.88 24.96 -3.27
C ASN A 93 8.80 25.72 -4.61
N THR A 94 8.29 26.95 -4.59
CA THR A 94 8.26 27.83 -5.78
C THR A 94 9.65 28.01 -6.37
N ALA A 95 10.66 28.27 -5.53
CA ALA A 95 12.01 28.57 -6.01
C ALA A 95 12.64 27.40 -6.78
N TRP A 96 12.60 26.19 -6.21
CA TRP A 96 13.22 25.04 -6.86
C TRP A 96 12.38 24.52 -8.03
N LEU A 97 11.04 24.57 -7.96
CA LEU A 97 10.17 24.19 -9.07
C LEU A 97 10.32 25.12 -10.26
N THR A 98 10.43 26.44 -10.03
CA THR A 98 10.66 27.43 -11.09
C THR A 98 12.00 27.21 -11.75
N TRP A 99 13.03 26.91 -10.95
CA TRP A 99 14.33 26.53 -11.50
C TRP A 99 14.24 25.23 -12.31
N LEU A 100 13.56 24.21 -11.81
CA LEU A 100 13.45 22.92 -12.49
C LEU A 100 12.69 23.04 -13.82
N SER A 101 11.58 23.79 -13.85
CA SER A 101 10.76 23.99 -15.05
C SER A 101 11.45 24.82 -16.13
N GLY A 102 12.49 25.59 -15.78
CA GLY A 102 13.25 26.43 -16.71
C GLY A 102 14.17 25.69 -17.67
N GLY A 103 14.20 24.36 -17.67
CA GLY A 103 14.98 23.57 -18.63
C GLY A 103 14.76 22.06 -18.55
N ASN A 104 15.50 21.34 -19.40
CA ASN A 104 15.31 19.91 -19.66
C ASN A 104 16.42 19.08 -18.98
N SER A 105 16.09 17.84 -18.59
CA SER A 105 17.00 16.88 -17.92
C SER A 105 17.76 17.48 -16.73
N ARG A 106 17.14 18.44 -16.05
CA ARG A 106 17.71 19.10 -14.87
C ARG A 106 17.64 18.16 -13.67
N MET A 107 18.65 18.28 -12.82
CA MET A 107 18.70 17.60 -11.54
C MET A 107 18.67 18.65 -10.45
N VAL A 108 17.77 18.50 -9.48
CA VAL A 108 17.67 19.41 -8.34
C VAL A 108 17.76 18.62 -7.04
N ARG A 109 18.50 19.17 -6.08
CA ARG A 109 18.51 18.71 -4.69
C ARG A 109 17.65 19.62 -3.83
N VAL A 110 16.69 19.01 -3.13
CA VAL A 110 15.69 19.67 -2.30
C VAL A 110 15.87 19.16 -0.88
N ARG A 111 16.48 19.97 -0.01
CA ARG A 111 16.79 19.58 1.36
C ARG A 111 15.77 20.11 2.34
N GLY A 112 15.15 19.20 3.08
CA GLY A 112 14.34 19.53 4.24
C GLY A 112 15.18 19.91 5.45
N LEU A 113 14.49 20.19 6.56
CA LEU A 113 15.10 20.56 7.84
C LEU A 113 14.93 19.45 8.88
N PRO A 114 15.96 19.12 9.67
CA PRO A 114 15.79 18.24 10.82
C PRO A 114 14.98 18.99 11.90
N GLY A 115 13.91 18.38 12.40
CA GLY A 115 13.06 19.02 13.43
C GLY A 115 11.58 18.83 13.19
N ASP A 116 10.77 19.50 14.02
CA ASP A 116 9.31 19.52 13.91
C ASP A 116 8.87 20.83 13.23
N LEU A 117 8.15 20.74 12.11
CA LEU A 117 7.58 21.84 11.32
C LEU A 117 6.07 21.89 11.55
N ALA A 118 5.55 22.98 12.11
CA ALA A 118 4.11 23.19 12.25
C ALA A 118 3.49 23.61 10.91
N MET A 119 2.47 22.88 10.43
CA MET A 119 1.80 23.16 9.16
C MET A 119 0.28 23.12 9.28
N ASN A 120 -0.39 23.97 8.51
CA ASN A 120 -1.86 24.07 8.46
C ASN A 120 -2.46 23.89 7.06
N ALA A 121 -1.63 23.63 6.05
CA ALA A 121 -2.05 23.38 4.68
C ALA A 121 -1.07 22.38 4.00
N PRO A 122 -1.40 21.88 2.79
CA PRO A 122 -0.57 20.89 2.08
C PRO A 122 0.91 21.30 1.94
N TRP A 123 1.83 20.38 1.67
CA TRP A 123 3.23 20.69 1.35
C TRP A 123 3.39 21.27 -0.06
N PHE A 124 2.56 20.84 -1.01
CA PHE A 124 2.44 21.41 -2.37
C PHE A 124 1.11 22.15 -2.58
N GLY A 125 1.21 23.40 -3.02
CA GLY A 125 0.07 24.32 -3.10
C GLY A 125 -0.63 24.16 -4.43
N ALA A 126 -1.75 24.85 -4.65
CA ALA A 126 -2.47 24.78 -5.92
C ALA A 126 -1.56 25.13 -7.12
N ASP A 127 -0.77 26.20 -7.01
CA ASP A 127 0.14 26.61 -8.08
C ASP A 127 1.27 25.59 -8.30
N HIS A 128 1.82 25.04 -7.22
CA HIS A 128 2.85 23.99 -7.31
C HIS A 128 2.31 22.73 -7.98
N ALA A 129 1.07 22.33 -7.67
CA ALA A 129 0.41 21.20 -8.30
C ALA A 129 0.24 21.43 -9.80
N GLN A 130 -0.09 22.67 -10.22
CA GLN A 130 -0.11 23.03 -11.64
C GLN A 130 1.26 22.90 -12.30
N MET A 131 2.32 23.43 -11.66
CA MET A 131 3.68 23.37 -12.20
C MET A 131 4.17 21.92 -12.38
N ILE A 132 3.91 21.06 -11.39
CA ILE A 132 4.25 19.64 -11.46
C ILE A 132 3.45 18.95 -12.57
N TRP A 133 2.16 19.27 -12.69
CA TRP A 133 1.29 18.71 -13.72
C TRP A 133 1.69 19.11 -15.14
N ASP A 134 2.07 20.38 -15.34
CA ASP A 134 2.44 20.96 -16.64
C ASP A 134 3.80 20.50 -17.15
N MET A 135 4.70 20.10 -16.26
CA MET A 135 5.97 19.48 -16.63
C MET A 135 5.71 18.10 -17.22
N ASN A 136 5.37 18.03 -18.52
CA ASN A 136 5.06 16.78 -19.21
C ASN A 136 5.81 16.64 -20.55
N GLY A 137 5.86 15.41 -21.07
CA GLY A 137 6.46 15.11 -22.38
C GLY A 137 8.00 15.05 -22.40
N ALA A 138 8.56 14.88 -23.61
CA ALA A 138 9.99 14.62 -23.83
C ALA A 138 10.92 15.79 -23.45
N ASN A 139 10.40 17.01 -23.37
CA ASN A 139 11.17 18.19 -22.99
C ASN A 139 11.42 18.22 -21.46
N HIS A 140 10.50 17.73 -20.63
CA HIS A 140 10.72 17.67 -19.19
C HIS A 140 11.02 16.26 -18.68
N GLY A 141 10.77 15.25 -19.51
CA GLY A 141 11.05 13.84 -19.22
C GLY A 141 12.50 13.64 -18.77
N GLU A 142 12.65 12.92 -17.67
CA GLU A 142 13.92 12.68 -16.96
C GLU A 142 14.46 13.82 -16.09
N ASN A 143 13.71 14.90 -15.87
CA ASN A 143 14.01 15.80 -14.77
C ASN A 143 14.03 15.00 -13.45
N ARG A 144 15.08 15.19 -12.65
CA ARG A 144 15.30 14.44 -11.41
C ARG A 144 15.21 15.35 -10.22
N VAL A 145 14.41 14.93 -9.25
CA VAL A 145 14.25 15.62 -7.97
C VAL A 145 14.77 14.70 -6.89
N PHE A 146 15.81 15.14 -6.19
CA PHE A 146 16.39 14.43 -5.06
C PHE A 146 15.95 15.14 -3.79
N PHE A 147 14.97 14.56 -3.11
CA PHE A 147 14.51 15.03 -1.81
C PHE A 147 15.38 14.43 -0.72
N GLU A 148 16.02 15.28 0.09
CA GLU A 148 16.84 14.87 1.23
C GLU A 148 16.16 15.37 2.51
N PHE A 149 15.51 14.47 3.26
CA PHE A 149 14.83 14.79 4.51
C PHE A 149 15.59 14.22 5.72
N PRO A 150 16.40 15.03 6.42
CA PRO A 150 17.20 14.55 7.54
C PRO A 150 16.34 14.44 8.81
N ASN A 151 15.37 13.51 8.84
CA ASN A 151 14.39 13.37 9.93
C ASN A 151 13.51 14.63 10.11
N THR A 152 12.96 15.10 8.99
CA THR A 152 11.97 16.17 8.95
C THR A 152 10.62 15.64 9.43
N ARG A 153 9.97 16.34 10.35
CA ARG A 153 8.68 15.93 10.92
C ARG A 153 7.65 17.04 10.73
N ILE A 154 6.53 16.73 10.09
CA ILE A 154 5.39 17.62 9.97
C ILE A 154 4.45 17.42 11.13
N ARG A 155 4.06 18.51 11.78
CA ARG A 155 3.09 18.56 12.87
C ARG A 155 1.87 19.33 12.38
N ILE A 156 0.75 18.64 12.22
CA ILE A 156 -0.49 19.28 11.81
C ILE A 156 -0.97 20.19 12.95
N LYS A 157 -1.19 21.47 12.65
CA LYS A 157 -1.65 22.50 13.59
C LYS A 157 -2.66 23.39 12.86
N ASN A 158 -3.81 23.64 13.49
CA ASN A 158 -4.85 24.54 12.97
C ASN A 158 -5.26 24.30 11.50
N TRP A 159 -5.30 23.04 11.07
CA TRP A 159 -5.74 22.70 9.71
C TRP A 159 -7.25 22.92 9.59
N LEU A 160 -7.65 23.90 8.77
CA LEU A 160 -9.03 24.40 8.76
C LEU A 160 -9.95 23.60 7.82
N ASN A 161 -9.42 23.05 6.73
CA ASN A 161 -10.21 22.42 5.68
C ASN A 161 -9.68 21.02 5.34
N LEU A 162 -10.49 19.97 5.50
CA LEU A 162 -10.12 18.61 5.09
C LEU A 162 -10.25 18.37 3.59
N ALA A 163 -10.89 19.30 2.88
CA ALA A 163 -11.05 19.28 1.45
C ALA A 163 -11.10 20.71 0.90
N SER A 164 -10.64 20.88 -0.33
CA SER A 164 -10.66 22.17 -1.03
C SER A 164 -11.07 22.00 -2.49
N GLU A 165 -11.75 22.99 -3.05
CA GLU A 165 -11.96 23.05 -4.49
C GLU A 165 -10.61 23.33 -5.17
N ARG A 166 -10.19 22.42 -6.05
CA ARG A 166 -8.91 22.53 -6.76
C ARG A 166 -9.16 23.04 -8.17
N THR A 167 -8.64 24.22 -8.48
CA THR A 167 -8.71 24.84 -9.82
C THR A 167 -7.48 24.57 -10.66
N THR A 168 -6.53 23.77 -10.14
CA THR A 168 -5.26 23.45 -10.79
C THR A 168 -4.95 21.95 -10.79
N GLY A 169 -3.90 21.56 -11.52
CA GLY A 169 -3.33 20.22 -11.54
C GLY A 169 -4.28 19.17 -12.09
N ARG A 170 -4.19 17.95 -11.55
CA ARG A 170 -4.98 16.80 -11.95
C ARG A 170 -6.48 17.09 -11.95
N TYR A 171 -6.99 17.63 -10.85
CA TYR A 171 -8.42 17.77 -10.63
C TYR A 171 -9.05 18.75 -11.63
N SER A 172 -8.39 19.88 -11.89
CA SER A 172 -8.80 20.82 -12.93
C SER A 172 -8.75 20.23 -14.33
N ALA A 173 -7.66 19.52 -14.66
CA ALA A 173 -7.49 18.86 -15.96
C ALA A 173 -8.55 17.76 -16.23
N GLN A 174 -9.07 17.13 -15.17
CA GLN A 174 -10.15 16.14 -15.25
C GLN A 174 -11.55 16.77 -15.15
N GLY A 175 -11.67 18.10 -15.10
CA GLY A 175 -12.95 18.80 -15.03
C GLY A 175 -13.68 18.66 -13.69
N ILE A 176 -12.96 18.39 -12.61
CA ILE A 176 -13.53 18.17 -11.28
C ILE A 176 -13.73 19.53 -10.60
N THR A 177 -14.99 19.92 -10.40
CA THR A 177 -15.36 21.27 -9.94
C THR A 177 -15.82 21.35 -8.48
N GLY A 178 -15.71 20.28 -7.70
CA GLY A 178 -16.11 20.25 -6.28
C GLY A 178 -14.93 20.03 -5.33
N PRO A 179 -15.13 20.10 -3.99
CA PRO A 179 -14.07 19.95 -2.99
C PRO A 179 -13.42 18.56 -3.02
N VAL A 180 -12.09 18.45 -3.14
CA VAL A 180 -11.32 17.19 -3.11
C VAL A 180 -10.53 17.07 -1.80
N PRO A 181 -10.21 15.87 -1.32
CA PRO A 181 -9.49 15.72 -0.06
C PRO A 181 -8.12 16.39 -0.11
N GLU A 182 -7.72 17.00 1.01
CA GLU A 182 -6.37 17.50 1.16
C GLU A 182 -5.44 16.42 1.71
N TYR A 183 -4.22 16.36 1.17
CA TYR A 183 -3.12 15.55 1.67
C TYR A 183 -1.96 16.45 2.08
N VAL A 184 -1.23 16.07 3.12
CA VAL A 184 -0.01 16.79 3.53
C VAL A 184 1.03 16.68 2.42
N TRP A 185 1.25 15.48 1.87
CA TRP A 185 2.12 15.30 0.72
C TRP A 185 1.30 14.83 -0.49
N GLU A 186 1.08 15.71 -1.45
CA GLU A 186 0.40 15.40 -2.71
C GLU A 186 1.36 15.60 -3.88
N TRP A 187 1.65 14.52 -4.61
CA TRP A 187 2.55 14.54 -5.76
C TRP A 187 1.87 13.90 -6.97
N GLU A 188 1.42 14.73 -7.91
CA GLU A 188 0.59 14.31 -9.04
C GLU A 188 1.19 14.76 -10.37
N GLN A 189 1.40 13.82 -11.28
CA GLN A 189 1.98 14.08 -12.60
C GLN A 189 0.97 13.79 -13.71
N SER A 190 0.98 14.58 -14.77
CA SER A 190 0.14 14.29 -15.95
C SER A 190 0.69 13.13 -16.79
N GLY A 191 2.02 12.93 -16.79
CA GLY A 191 2.71 11.84 -17.50
C GLY A 191 3.66 11.04 -16.59
N HIS A 192 3.73 9.72 -16.79
CA HIS A 192 4.42 8.78 -15.89
C HIS A 192 5.93 9.05 -15.66
N ILE A 193 6.66 9.61 -16.63
CA ILE A 193 8.13 9.75 -16.60
C ILE A 193 8.54 11.23 -16.70
N ALA A 194 7.61 12.15 -16.41
CA ALA A 194 7.90 13.57 -16.39
C ALA A 194 8.98 13.90 -15.35
N LEU A 195 8.75 13.52 -14.10
CA LEU A 195 9.64 13.76 -12.98
C LEU A 195 9.98 12.46 -12.28
N ILE A 196 11.28 12.17 -12.17
CA ILE A 196 11.79 11.06 -11.39
C ILE A 196 12.16 11.60 -10.00
N ALA A 197 11.35 11.26 -9.01
CA ALA A 197 11.55 11.68 -7.62
C ALA A 197 12.28 10.58 -6.83
N ALA A 198 13.46 10.90 -6.33
CA ALA A 198 14.19 10.07 -5.36
C ALA A 198 14.08 10.73 -3.98
N PHE A 199 13.80 9.92 -2.96
CA PHE A 199 13.63 10.36 -1.58
C PHE A 199 14.64 9.66 -0.68
N GLU A 200 15.53 10.46 -0.10
CA GLU A 200 16.51 10.04 0.89
C GLU A 200 16.12 10.57 2.26
N GLY A 201 16.35 9.74 3.28
CA GLY A 201 16.02 10.05 4.66
C GLY A 201 14.53 9.92 5.00
N ASP A 202 14.17 10.57 6.11
CA ASP A 202 12.92 10.39 6.83
C ASP A 202 12.09 11.68 6.79
N LEU A 203 10.92 11.62 6.12
CA LEU A 203 9.82 12.56 6.31
C LEU A 203 8.73 11.85 7.12
N THR A 204 8.33 12.43 8.24
CA THR A 204 7.25 11.88 9.08
C THR A 204 6.11 12.88 9.18
N ILE A 205 4.88 12.44 8.96
CA ILE A 205 3.68 13.26 9.13
C ILE A 205 3.00 12.84 10.44
N HIS A 206 2.71 13.80 11.31
CA HIS A 206 1.97 13.59 12.55
C HIS A 206 0.66 14.38 12.53
N GLY A 207 -0.46 13.66 12.54
CA GLY A 207 -1.79 14.22 12.75
C GLY A 207 -2.08 14.55 14.21
N THR A 208 -3.23 15.19 14.41
CA THR A 208 -3.80 15.54 15.72
C THR A 208 -4.56 14.37 16.34
N GLY A 209 -4.93 13.36 15.53
CA GLY A 209 -5.75 12.22 15.94
C GLY A 209 -7.25 12.53 15.96
N VAL A 210 -7.68 13.66 15.39
CA VAL A 210 -9.05 14.19 15.39
C VAL A 210 -9.64 14.13 13.98
N LEU A 211 -10.78 13.45 13.84
CA LEU A 211 -11.44 13.18 12.55
C LEU A 211 -11.74 14.45 11.73
N GLY A 212 -12.09 15.55 12.41
CA GLY A 212 -12.41 16.83 11.75
C GLY A 212 -11.21 17.71 11.40
N GLN A 213 -9.97 17.30 11.74
CA GLN A 213 -8.76 18.13 11.59
C GLN A 213 -7.64 17.45 10.81
N ASP A 214 -7.66 16.12 10.69
CA ASP A 214 -6.59 15.37 10.05
C ASP A 214 -6.79 15.22 8.51
N PRO A 215 -5.95 15.85 7.67
CA PRO A 215 -5.87 15.57 6.23
C PRO A 215 -5.31 14.17 5.96
N GLY A 216 -5.22 13.77 4.69
CA GLY A 216 -4.48 12.57 4.26
C GLY A 216 -2.96 12.73 4.43
N GLY A 217 -2.23 11.62 4.54
CA GLY A 217 -0.77 11.59 4.69
C GLY A 217 -0.05 11.83 3.37
N TYR A 218 0.18 10.76 2.61
CA TYR A 218 0.83 10.76 1.31
C TYR A 218 -0.13 10.36 0.20
N HIS A 219 -0.15 11.13 -0.88
CA HIS A 219 -0.84 10.80 -2.13
C HIS A 219 0.13 10.93 -3.30
N PHE A 220 0.26 9.85 -4.07
CA PHE A 220 1.03 9.82 -5.31
C PHE A 220 0.12 9.41 -6.47
N TYR A 221 0.13 10.24 -7.50
CA TYR A 221 -0.57 9.97 -8.77
C TYR A 221 0.43 9.96 -9.92
N ARG A 222 0.40 8.90 -10.74
CA ARG A 222 1.21 8.75 -11.96
C ARG A 222 2.72 8.95 -11.75
N THR A 223 3.23 8.48 -10.63
CA THR A 223 4.67 8.56 -10.34
C THR A 223 5.37 7.29 -10.76
N ALA A 224 6.44 7.41 -11.56
CA ALA A 224 7.29 6.26 -11.92
C ALA A 224 8.67 6.33 -11.26
N LYS A 225 9.29 5.16 -11.04
CA LYS A 225 10.69 5.02 -10.60
C LYS A 225 11.00 5.77 -9.30
N PHE A 226 10.00 5.96 -8.44
CA PHE A 226 10.25 6.57 -7.15
C PHE A 226 11.00 5.58 -6.28
N LYS A 227 12.04 6.06 -5.60
CA LYS A 227 12.74 5.32 -4.56
C LYS A 227 12.59 6.09 -3.26
N LYS A 228 12.07 5.45 -2.22
CA LYS A 228 11.90 6.11 -0.92
C LYS A 228 12.46 5.26 0.20
N GLN A 229 13.35 5.83 1.00
CA GLN A 229 13.95 5.12 2.12
C GLN A 229 12.97 4.91 3.29
N THR A 230 12.07 5.88 3.51
CA THR A 230 11.09 5.85 4.60
C THR A 230 9.86 6.70 4.26
N MET A 231 8.66 6.15 4.48
CA MET A 231 7.39 6.89 4.56
C MET A 231 6.79 6.69 5.94
N ARG A 232 6.64 7.74 6.75
CA ARG A 232 5.94 7.62 8.04
C ARG A 232 4.76 8.56 8.14
N ALA A 233 3.61 8.03 8.53
CA ALA A 233 2.42 8.79 8.89
C ALA A 233 1.90 8.27 10.23
N ARG A 234 1.55 9.18 11.15
CA ARG A 234 1.18 8.83 12.53
C ARG A 234 0.00 9.63 13.04
N ASN A 235 -0.92 8.96 13.75
CA ASN A 235 -2.08 9.57 14.41
C ASN A 235 -2.93 10.46 13.47
N LEU A 236 -3.27 9.94 12.29
CA LEU A 236 -3.92 10.71 11.23
C LEU A 236 -5.26 10.05 10.89
N ARG A 237 -6.38 10.69 11.20
CA ARG A 237 -7.74 10.14 10.98
C ARG A 237 -8.20 10.21 9.52
N ASN A 238 -7.37 9.75 8.61
CA ASN A 238 -7.57 9.66 7.17
C ASN A 238 -6.52 8.69 6.57
N GLU A 239 -6.50 8.49 5.26
CA GLU A 239 -5.54 7.60 4.61
C GLU A 239 -4.09 8.04 4.87
N GLY A 240 -3.26 7.11 5.34
CA GLY A 240 -1.84 7.36 5.57
C GLY A 240 -1.05 7.38 4.26
N LEU A 241 -1.37 6.46 3.34
CA LEU A 241 -0.77 6.35 2.02
C LEU A 241 -1.80 5.99 0.95
N PHE A 242 -1.87 6.78 -0.12
CA PHE A 242 -2.65 6.50 -1.31
C PHE A 242 -1.77 6.51 -2.56
N LEU A 243 -1.72 5.38 -3.27
CA LEU A 243 -0.98 5.22 -4.53
C LEU A 243 -1.94 4.93 -5.67
N GLU A 244 -1.91 5.79 -6.69
CA GLU A 244 -2.74 5.68 -7.88
C GLU A 244 -1.89 5.77 -9.16
N HIS A 245 -2.00 4.76 -10.03
CA HIS A 245 -1.27 4.67 -11.31
C HIS A 245 0.26 4.84 -11.16
N CYS A 246 0.83 4.35 -10.07
CA CYS A 246 2.26 4.42 -9.81
C CYS A 246 3.00 3.22 -10.41
N LEU A 247 4.21 3.42 -10.93
CA LEU A 247 4.94 2.39 -11.68
C LEU A 247 6.41 2.23 -11.27
N ASN A 248 6.92 0.99 -11.22
CA ASN A 248 8.35 0.71 -11.03
C ASN A 248 8.94 1.38 -9.78
N GLY A 249 8.18 1.43 -8.69
CA GLY A 249 8.57 2.15 -7.47
C GLY A 249 9.02 1.23 -6.36
N ASP A 250 9.95 1.69 -5.53
CA ASP A 250 10.42 0.95 -4.36
C ASP A 250 10.37 1.85 -3.12
N SER A 251 9.83 1.33 -2.03
CA SER A 251 9.94 1.95 -0.72
C SER A 251 10.51 0.99 0.32
N ASP A 252 11.51 1.47 1.04
CA ASP A 252 11.91 0.88 2.30
C ASP A 252 11.10 1.57 3.43
N ASN A 253 10.82 0.83 4.50
CA ASN A 253 10.24 1.29 5.76
C ASN A 253 9.01 2.21 5.60
N VAL A 254 7.86 1.61 5.27
CA VAL A 254 6.58 2.31 5.25
C VAL A 254 5.89 2.08 6.60
N ASP A 255 5.78 3.11 7.45
CA ASP A 255 5.23 3.04 8.81
C ASP A 255 4.00 3.95 8.94
N LEU A 256 2.82 3.35 8.80
CA LEU A 256 1.51 3.97 8.93
C LEU A 256 0.94 3.54 10.29
N PHE A 257 1.09 4.40 11.29
CA PHE A 257 0.79 4.05 12.67
C PHE A 257 -0.39 4.88 13.19
N ARG A 258 -1.50 4.24 13.53
CA ARG A 258 -2.75 4.88 13.96
C ARG A 258 -3.26 5.86 12.90
N CYS A 259 -3.16 5.44 11.65
CA CYS A 259 -3.76 6.15 10.53
C CYS A 259 -5.18 5.59 10.30
N GLY A 260 -5.89 6.16 9.34
CA GLY A 260 -7.18 5.65 8.92
C GLY A 260 -8.33 5.95 9.89
N TYR A 261 -9.52 5.60 9.41
CA TYR A 261 -10.77 5.75 10.12
C TYR A 261 -11.83 4.83 9.50
N GLN A 262 -12.39 3.94 10.31
CA GLN A 262 -13.53 3.12 9.92
C GLN A 262 -14.62 3.22 10.98
N PRO A 263 -15.79 3.80 10.66
CA PRO A 263 -16.93 3.77 11.56
C PRO A 263 -17.53 2.36 11.65
N THR A 264 -18.25 2.13 12.74
CA THR A 264 -19.02 0.93 13.02
C THR A 264 -20.53 1.20 12.94
N GLU A 265 -21.34 0.15 12.90
CA GLU A 265 -22.81 0.24 12.89
C GLU A 265 -23.42 0.80 14.18
N TYR A 266 -22.57 1.14 15.16
CA TYR A 266 -22.98 1.91 16.34
C TYR A 266 -23.64 3.25 15.94
N GLY A 267 -23.05 3.97 14.99
CA GLY A 267 -23.47 5.33 14.64
C GLY A 267 -23.04 6.40 15.65
N GLY A 268 -23.78 7.51 15.74
CA GLY A 268 -23.53 8.60 16.69
C GLY A 268 -22.51 9.63 16.20
N GLU A 269 -21.81 10.32 17.11
CA GLU A 269 -20.94 11.44 16.73
C GLU A 269 -19.84 11.02 15.73
N ARG A 270 -19.19 9.89 16.02
CA ARG A 270 -18.01 9.41 15.29
C ARG A 270 -18.21 8.03 14.65
N GLY A 271 -19.40 7.41 14.78
CA GLY A 271 -19.59 6.02 14.37
C GLY A 271 -18.92 5.01 15.29
N HIS A 272 -18.64 5.37 16.54
CA HIS A 272 -17.88 4.57 17.51
C HIS A 272 -18.51 4.62 18.90
N LEU A 273 -18.43 3.49 19.60
CA LEU A 273 -18.78 3.37 21.01
C LEU A 273 -18.07 4.46 21.83
N PRO A 274 -18.73 4.99 22.89
CA PRO A 274 -18.12 5.97 23.78
C PRO A 274 -16.79 5.51 24.37
N PHE A 275 -15.85 6.43 24.53
CA PHE A 275 -14.55 6.10 25.10
C PHE A 275 -14.68 5.56 26.53
N GLY A 276 -14.03 4.44 26.82
CA GLY A 276 -14.01 3.83 28.16
C GLY A 276 -15.28 3.11 28.59
N VAL A 277 -16.29 2.95 27.72
CA VAL A 277 -17.43 2.06 28.03
C VAL A 277 -16.93 0.63 28.25
N THR A 278 -17.50 -0.05 29.25
CA THR A 278 -17.24 -1.46 29.51
C THR A 278 -18.55 -2.23 29.58
N PHE A 279 -18.47 -3.53 29.34
CA PHE A 279 -19.62 -4.42 29.25
C PHE A 279 -19.48 -5.58 30.24
N SER A 280 -20.63 -6.02 30.76
CA SER A 280 -20.78 -7.27 31.49
C SER A 280 -21.95 -8.06 30.93
N ASN A 281 -22.02 -9.36 31.20
CA ASN A 281 -23.17 -10.16 30.80
C ASN A 281 -23.60 -11.19 31.86
N THR A 282 -24.90 -11.51 31.83
CA THR A 282 -25.49 -12.65 32.53
C THR A 282 -26.31 -13.44 31.51
N GLY A 283 -25.76 -14.57 31.06
CA GLY A 283 -26.29 -15.24 29.87
C GLY A 283 -26.24 -14.28 28.67
N ALA A 284 -27.32 -14.25 27.88
CA ALA A 284 -27.45 -13.40 26.70
C ALA A 284 -27.67 -11.91 27.00
N VAL A 285 -27.96 -11.53 28.24
CA VAL A 285 -28.20 -10.14 28.63
C VAL A 285 -26.85 -9.44 28.83
N VAL A 286 -26.56 -8.43 28.03
CA VAL A 286 -25.34 -7.61 28.11
C VAL A 286 -25.68 -6.25 28.69
N THR A 287 -24.92 -5.80 29.67
CA THR A 287 -25.07 -4.50 30.35
C THR A 287 -23.84 -3.64 30.10
N ALA A 288 -24.04 -2.43 29.60
CA ALA A 288 -23.01 -1.41 29.44
C ALA A 288 -22.88 -0.56 30.72
N SER A 289 -21.67 -0.09 31.01
CA SER A 289 -21.39 0.76 32.18
C SER A 289 -21.99 2.17 32.10
N VAL A 290 -22.38 2.61 30.90
CA VAL A 290 -23.01 3.91 30.62
C VAL A 290 -24.08 3.76 29.54
N PRO A 291 -25.06 4.69 29.44
CA PRO A 291 -26.01 4.69 28.33
C PRO A 291 -25.29 4.64 26.99
N THR A 292 -25.53 3.56 26.25
CA THR A 292 -24.82 3.21 25.02
C THR A 292 -25.81 2.82 23.93
N PHE A 293 -26.87 2.09 24.26
CA PHE A 293 -27.76 1.48 23.29
C PHE A 293 -29.02 2.31 23.02
N ASP A 294 -29.53 2.21 21.80
CA ASP A 294 -30.81 2.77 21.39
C ASP A 294 -31.60 1.76 20.53
N ALA A 295 -32.87 2.04 20.27
CA ALA A 295 -33.75 1.13 19.53
C ALA A 295 -33.25 0.79 18.11
N GLY A 296 -32.42 1.65 17.50
CA GLY A 296 -31.80 1.44 16.21
C GLY A 296 -30.65 0.43 16.22
N HIS A 297 -30.28 -0.13 17.39
CA HIS A 297 -29.31 -1.21 17.50
C HIS A 297 -29.91 -2.62 17.38
N VAL A 298 -31.24 -2.77 17.45
CA VAL A 298 -31.88 -4.08 17.27
C VAL A 298 -31.55 -4.65 15.88
N GLY A 299 -31.18 -5.94 15.84
CA GLY A 299 -30.77 -6.65 14.63
C GLY A 299 -29.33 -6.43 14.19
N LYS A 300 -28.60 -5.47 14.78
CA LYS A 300 -27.18 -5.25 14.49
C LYS A 300 -26.32 -6.28 15.21
N TRP A 301 -25.14 -6.54 14.66
CA TRP A 301 -24.16 -7.41 15.28
C TRP A 301 -23.39 -6.67 16.37
N PHE A 302 -23.24 -7.33 17.51
CA PHE A 302 -22.44 -6.87 18.63
C PHE A 302 -21.48 -7.96 19.08
N CYS A 303 -20.23 -7.57 19.28
CA CYS A 303 -19.18 -8.41 19.82
C CYS A 303 -18.96 -8.11 21.29
N LEU A 304 -18.92 -9.17 22.10
CA LEU A 304 -18.39 -9.12 23.46
C LEU A 304 -17.01 -9.78 23.50
N ASN A 305 -15.99 -9.01 23.90
CA ASN A 305 -14.61 -9.49 23.91
C ASN A 305 -14.43 -10.69 24.85
N ARG A 306 -13.79 -11.74 24.34
CA ARG A 306 -13.42 -12.95 25.10
C ARG A 306 -14.60 -13.57 25.86
N ALA A 307 -15.80 -13.54 25.28
CA ALA A 307 -16.98 -14.20 25.84
C ALA A 307 -17.36 -15.49 25.09
N GLY A 308 -16.61 -15.85 24.05
CA GLY A 308 -16.82 -17.05 23.22
C GLY A 308 -16.24 -18.32 23.84
N PRO A 309 -16.17 -19.44 23.08
CA PRO A 309 -15.51 -20.67 23.53
C PRO A 309 -13.99 -20.48 23.70
N THR A 310 -13.31 -21.45 24.31
CA THR A 310 -11.85 -21.48 24.35
C THR A 310 -11.33 -22.33 23.20
N ASP A 311 -10.34 -21.82 22.48
CA ASP A 311 -9.50 -22.59 21.58
C ASP A 311 -8.03 -22.42 21.97
N GLN A 312 -7.29 -23.52 22.09
CA GLN A 312 -5.87 -23.53 22.46
C GLN A 312 -5.47 -22.74 23.73
N GLY A 313 -6.38 -22.66 24.71
CA GLY A 313 -6.16 -21.86 25.92
C GLY A 313 -6.35 -20.35 25.72
N ILE A 314 -6.70 -19.91 24.50
CA ILE A 314 -7.13 -18.55 24.19
C ILE A 314 -8.66 -18.52 24.15
N ARG A 315 -9.24 -17.53 24.81
CA ARG A 315 -10.68 -17.31 24.80
C ARG A 315 -11.06 -16.50 23.56
N LEU A 316 -12.07 -16.94 22.81
CA LEU A 316 -12.51 -16.33 21.56
C LEU A 316 -13.49 -15.16 21.79
N ASN A 317 -13.56 -14.24 20.83
CA ASN A 317 -14.58 -13.20 20.78
C ASN A 317 -15.98 -13.78 20.51
N PHE A 318 -17.04 -13.14 21.03
CA PHE A 318 -18.42 -13.60 20.84
C PHE A 318 -19.23 -12.56 20.09
N TRP A 319 -19.52 -12.84 18.82
CA TRP A 319 -20.45 -12.08 18.01
C TRP A 319 -21.85 -12.69 18.09
N SER A 320 -22.86 -11.86 18.31
CA SER A 320 -24.28 -12.22 18.11
C SER A 320 -25.07 -10.99 17.69
N THR A 321 -26.24 -11.20 17.11
CA THR A 321 -27.17 -10.12 16.80
C THR A 321 -27.90 -9.66 18.07
N ILE A 322 -28.27 -8.39 18.12
CA ILE A 322 -29.07 -7.83 19.21
C ILE A 322 -30.55 -8.18 18.98
N ALA A 323 -31.12 -9.03 19.83
CA ALA A 323 -32.52 -9.41 19.76
C ALA A 323 -33.45 -8.28 20.27
N SER A 324 -33.05 -7.62 21.36
CA SER A 324 -33.78 -6.47 21.92
C SER A 324 -32.84 -5.49 22.62
N VAL A 325 -33.28 -4.23 22.68
CA VAL A 325 -32.68 -3.18 23.51
C VAL A 325 -33.62 -2.96 24.68
N ASP A 326 -33.23 -3.46 25.84
CA ASP A 326 -34.08 -3.53 27.03
C ASP A 326 -34.05 -2.19 27.80
N SER A 327 -32.95 -1.46 27.71
CA SER A 327 -32.78 -0.09 28.20
C SER A 327 -31.55 0.57 27.55
N PRO A 328 -31.29 1.88 27.76
CA PRO A 328 -30.08 2.50 27.23
C PRO A 328 -28.76 1.86 27.68
N THR A 329 -28.76 1.09 28.76
CA THR A 329 -27.57 0.39 29.28
C THR A 329 -27.65 -1.12 29.07
N GLN A 330 -28.70 -1.68 28.45
CA GLN A 330 -28.90 -3.12 28.41
C GLN A 330 -29.49 -3.59 27.08
N ILE A 331 -28.91 -4.66 26.55
CA ILE A 331 -29.38 -5.39 25.38
C ILE A 331 -29.50 -6.87 25.71
N THR A 332 -30.33 -7.58 24.97
CA THR A 332 -30.36 -9.04 24.94
C THR A 332 -29.86 -9.51 23.58
N LEU A 333 -28.84 -10.37 23.59
CA LEU A 333 -28.31 -11.02 22.39
C LEU A 333 -29.20 -12.20 21.96
N THR A 334 -29.21 -12.51 20.67
CA THR A 334 -29.92 -13.68 20.12
C THR A 334 -29.33 -14.98 20.66
N ASP A 335 -28.01 -15.05 20.79
CA ASP A 335 -27.27 -16.21 21.28
C ASP A 335 -26.66 -15.92 22.65
N THR A 336 -26.47 -16.97 23.44
CA THR A 336 -25.88 -16.86 24.78
C THR A 336 -24.35 -16.98 24.70
N PRO A 337 -23.58 -15.99 25.21
CA PRO A 337 -22.14 -16.11 25.37
C PRO A 337 -21.75 -17.35 26.18
N ALA A 338 -20.59 -17.94 25.87
CA ALA A 338 -20.13 -19.17 26.51
C ALA A 338 -19.79 -18.98 28.00
N ILE A 339 -19.47 -17.76 28.42
CA ILE A 339 -19.22 -17.39 29.82
C ILE A 339 -19.77 -15.99 30.11
N ASN A 340 -19.99 -15.71 31.40
CA ASN A 340 -20.23 -14.36 31.88
C ASN A 340 -18.89 -13.63 32.03
N ARG A 341 -18.84 -12.38 31.58
CA ARG A 341 -17.70 -11.47 31.65
C ARG A 341 -18.12 -10.21 32.42
N THR A 342 -17.13 -9.55 33.01
CA THR A 342 -17.27 -8.23 33.65
C THR A 342 -16.13 -7.36 33.19
N GLY A 343 -16.40 -6.09 32.89
CA GLY A 343 -15.38 -5.14 32.45
C GLY A 343 -14.80 -5.46 31.07
N ALA A 344 -15.56 -6.13 30.20
CA ALA A 344 -15.13 -6.46 28.84
C ALA A 344 -15.25 -5.25 27.92
N SER A 345 -14.39 -5.18 26.90
CA SER A 345 -14.60 -4.32 25.72
C SER A 345 -15.65 -4.94 24.79
N GLY A 346 -16.18 -4.11 23.89
CA GLY A 346 -17.15 -4.53 22.89
C GLY A 346 -17.00 -3.76 21.59
N SER A 347 -17.68 -4.25 20.55
CA SER A 347 -17.67 -3.62 19.24
C SER A 347 -18.94 -3.92 18.46
N PHE A 348 -19.39 -2.96 17.67
CA PHE A 348 -20.26 -3.22 16.52
C PHE A 348 -19.42 -3.61 15.30
N GLU A 349 -20.06 -4.17 14.27
CA GLU A 349 -19.42 -4.40 12.97
C GLU A 349 -19.05 -3.08 12.26
N ALA A 350 -18.12 -3.12 11.31
CA ALA A 350 -17.86 -1.98 10.43
C ALA A 350 -19.10 -1.54 9.64
N MET A 351 -19.11 -0.27 9.25
CA MET A 351 -20.23 0.34 8.55
C MET A 351 -20.57 -0.36 7.23
N ARG A 352 -21.85 -0.66 7.06
CA ARG A 352 -22.44 -1.17 5.82
C ARG A 352 -23.17 -0.06 5.09
N VAL A 353 -23.36 -0.24 3.79
CA VAL A 353 -24.04 0.72 2.94
C VAL A 353 -24.90 0.03 1.88
N THR A 354 -26.03 0.65 1.58
CA THR A 354 -26.90 0.32 0.44
C THR A 354 -26.89 1.49 -0.53
N THR A 355 -26.80 1.24 -1.83
CA THR A 355 -26.68 2.30 -2.84
C THR A 355 -27.95 2.46 -3.66
N SER A 356 -28.21 3.69 -4.09
CA SER A 356 -29.19 4.07 -5.10
C SER A 356 -28.54 5.13 -5.99
N GLY A 357 -27.81 4.68 -7.02
CA GLY A 357 -26.98 5.54 -7.85
C GLY A 357 -25.87 6.24 -7.04
N THR A 358 -25.86 7.57 -7.05
CA THR A 358 -24.90 8.40 -6.30
C THR A 358 -25.32 8.68 -4.86
N THR A 359 -26.50 8.22 -4.44
CA THR A 359 -26.99 8.36 -3.07
C THR A 359 -26.82 7.05 -2.33
N TRP A 360 -26.02 7.05 -1.28
CA TRP A 360 -25.68 5.86 -0.51
C TRP A 360 -26.18 6.01 0.92
N THR A 361 -26.83 4.98 1.45
CA THR A 361 -27.44 4.95 2.80
C THR A 361 -26.68 3.98 3.68
N MET A 362 -26.01 4.52 4.70
CA MET A 362 -25.28 3.78 5.72
C MET A 362 -26.23 3.07 6.69
N ALA A 363 -25.80 1.96 7.29
CA ALA A 363 -26.60 1.20 8.25
C ALA A 363 -26.80 1.90 9.61
N ALA A 364 -26.08 3.00 9.87
CA ALA A 364 -26.30 3.86 11.02
C ALA A 364 -25.90 5.30 10.70
N PRO A 365 -26.55 6.30 11.32
CA PRO A 365 -26.21 7.70 11.12
C PRO A 365 -24.91 8.08 11.84
N ILE A 366 -24.10 8.92 11.19
CA ILE A 366 -22.90 9.54 11.77
C ILE A 366 -23.04 11.06 11.65
N THR A 367 -22.81 11.80 12.73
CA THR A 367 -22.96 13.27 12.68
C THR A 367 -21.69 14.00 12.23
N THR A 368 -20.49 13.43 12.46
CA THR A 368 -19.26 14.01 11.91
C THR A 368 -19.26 13.85 10.39
N SER A 369 -19.09 14.96 9.67
CA SER A 369 -19.12 14.97 8.21
C SER A 369 -18.00 14.12 7.61
N LEU A 370 -18.34 13.36 6.56
CA LEU A 370 -17.38 12.64 5.72
C LEU A 370 -17.14 13.35 4.39
N ALA A 371 -17.79 14.51 4.16
CA ALA A 371 -17.65 15.27 2.93
C ALA A 371 -16.19 15.62 2.65
N GLY A 372 -15.80 15.49 1.39
CA GLY A 372 -14.45 15.69 0.92
C GLY A 372 -13.51 14.50 1.09
N ARG A 373 -13.92 13.39 1.74
CA ARG A 373 -13.10 12.18 1.88
C ARG A 373 -13.29 11.22 0.71
N TYR A 374 -12.29 10.38 0.48
CA TYR A 374 -12.45 9.20 -0.36
C TYR A 374 -13.02 8.04 0.45
N VAL A 375 -13.99 7.33 -0.13
CA VAL A 375 -14.57 6.11 0.43
C VAL A 375 -14.56 5.03 -0.63
N THR A 376 -14.42 3.76 -0.22
CA THR A 376 -14.37 2.62 -1.12
C THR A 376 -15.50 1.66 -0.82
N LEU A 377 -16.34 1.42 -1.82
CA LEU A 377 -17.39 0.41 -1.75
C LEU A 377 -16.82 -0.94 -2.23
N ILE A 378 -16.88 -1.94 -1.36
CA ILE A 378 -16.29 -3.26 -1.61
C ILE A 378 -17.32 -4.17 -2.31
N GLY A 379 -16.89 -4.93 -3.31
CA GLY A 379 -17.74 -5.80 -4.12
C GLY A 379 -18.47 -5.09 -5.27
N ALA A 380 -18.30 -3.77 -5.38
CA ALA A 380 -18.91 -2.94 -6.43
C ALA A 380 -17.89 -2.53 -7.50
N MET A 381 -18.34 -2.49 -8.75
CA MET A 381 -17.56 -2.02 -9.89
C MET A 381 -18.04 -0.63 -10.30
N SER A 382 -17.13 0.23 -10.79
CA SER A 382 -17.50 1.52 -11.38
C SER A 382 -18.33 1.37 -12.65
N ALA A 383 -19.28 2.28 -12.87
CA ALA A 383 -20.09 2.36 -14.10
C ALA A 383 -19.28 2.81 -15.34
N GLN A 384 -18.01 3.23 -15.16
CA GLN A 384 -17.17 3.71 -16.25
C GLN A 384 -16.72 2.60 -17.20
N PRO A 385 -16.59 2.87 -18.51
CA PRO A 385 -16.05 1.92 -19.48
C PRO A 385 -14.63 1.44 -19.13
N GLY A 386 -14.42 0.12 -19.18
CA GLY A 386 -13.12 -0.50 -18.86
C GLY A 386 -12.81 -0.49 -17.36
N ALA A 387 -13.82 -0.38 -16.51
CA ALA A 387 -13.64 -0.60 -15.09
C ALA A 387 -13.08 -2.00 -14.83
N VAL A 388 -11.93 -2.05 -14.17
CA VAL A 388 -11.30 -3.25 -13.62
C VAL A 388 -11.46 -3.26 -12.11
N GLY A 389 -11.67 -4.45 -11.54
CA GLY A 389 -11.81 -4.64 -10.10
C GLY A 389 -13.24 -4.50 -9.60
N ARG A 390 -13.41 -4.88 -8.32
CA ARG A 390 -14.66 -4.74 -7.57
C ARG A 390 -14.44 -3.96 -6.27
N THR A 391 -13.65 -2.91 -6.40
CA THR A 391 -13.57 -1.81 -5.44
C THR A 391 -14.01 -0.54 -6.18
N HIS A 392 -14.98 0.17 -5.63
CA HIS A 392 -15.49 1.41 -6.20
C HIS A 392 -15.12 2.55 -5.27
N LYS A 393 -13.91 3.10 -5.46
CA LYS A 393 -13.39 4.24 -4.70
C LYS A 393 -13.89 5.54 -5.30
N VAL A 394 -14.52 6.36 -4.49
CA VAL A 394 -15.20 7.61 -4.89
C VAL A 394 -15.01 8.68 -3.83
N ARG A 395 -15.36 9.91 -4.17
CA ARG A 395 -15.36 11.03 -3.22
C ARG A 395 -16.76 11.27 -2.67
N VAL A 396 -16.83 11.57 -1.38
CA VAL A 396 -18.06 12.06 -0.74
C VAL A 396 -18.22 13.54 -1.03
N LEU A 397 -19.28 13.91 -1.74
CA LEU A 397 -19.63 15.30 -2.04
C LEU A 397 -20.41 15.95 -0.89
N ALA A 398 -21.32 15.20 -0.28
CA ALA A 398 -22.12 15.65 0.84
C ALA A 398 -22.43 14.49 1.79
N HIS A 399 -22.59 14.78 3.07
CA HIS A 399 -22.94 13.82 4.11
C HIS A 399 -23.97 14.42 5.05
N SER A 400 -25.06 13.71 5.31
CA SER A 400 -26.06 14.07 6.31
C SER A 400 -26.67 12.81 6.95
N GLY A 401 -26.49 12.66 8.26
CA GLY A 401 -27.03 11.52 9.00
C GLY A 401 -26.44 10.19 8.54
N ASP A 402 -27.26 9.34 7.93
CA ASP A 402 -26.83 8.07 7.33
C ASP A 402 -26.61 8.18 5.82
N THR A 403 -26.82 9.35 5.21
CA THR A 403 -26.86 9.50 3.76
C THR A 403 -25.60 10.19 3.24
N LEU A 404 -24.92 9.53 2.30
CA LEU A 404 -23.80 10.06 1.52
C LEU A 404 -24.26 10.37 0.10
N THR A 405 -23.86 11.53 -0.41
CA THR A 405 -23.85 11.80 -1.85
C THR A 405 -22.43 11.68 -2.35
N VAL A 406 -22.19 10.80 -3.31
CA VAL A 406 -20.87 10.57 -3.92
C VAL A 406 -20.81 11.09 -5.34
N ASP A 407 -19.61 11.24 -5.88
CA ASP A 407 -19.42 11.77 -7.23
C ASP A 407 -19.80 10.78 -8.35
N TYR A 408 -19.65 9.46 -8.13
CA TYR A 408 -19.97 8.45 -9.14
C TYR A 408 -20.73 7.25 -8.57
N ALA A 409 -21.75 6.82 -9.31
CA ALA A 409 -22.53 5.64 -9.00
C ALA A 409 -21.73 4.34 -9.30
N PRO A 410 -21.97 3.26 -8.56
CA PRO A 410 -21.54 1.93 -9.00
C PRO A 410 -22.28 1.53 -10.28
N ALA A 411 -21.75 0.56 -11.02
CA ALA A 411 -22.37 0.02 -12.23
C ALA A 411 -23.74 -0.63 -11.96
N VAL A 412 -23.89 -1.23 -10.78
CA VAL A 412 -25.12 -1.83 -10.27
C VAL A 412 -25.23 -1.49 -8.79
N ASP A 413 -26.42 -1.12 -8.36
CA ASP A 413 -26.68 -0.86 -6.95
C ASP A 413 -26.49 -2.11 -6.10
N VAL A 414 -25.93 -1.93 -4.90
CA VAL A 414 -25.64 -3.00 -3.95
C VAL A 414 -26.38 -2.75 -2.64
N THR A 415 -26.64 -3.84 -1.93
CA THR A 415 -27.30 -3.81 -0.61
C THR A 415 -26.37 -4.42 0.41
N ASP A 416 -26.32 -3.83 1.61
CA ASP A 416 -25.56 -4.33 2.75
C ASP A 416 -24.05 -4.56 2.50
N ALA A 417 -23.46 -3.80 1.57
CA ALA A 417 -22.05 -3.90 1.21
C ALA A 417 -21.13 -3.22 2.24
N LEU A 418 -19.89 -3.69 2.36
CA LEU A 418 -18.89 -3.05 3.21
C LEU A 418 -18.47 -1.70 2.62
N LEU A 419 -18.59 -0.64 3.42
CA LEU A 419 -18.09 0.71 3.10
C LEU A 419 -16.77 0.93 3.84
N VAL A 420 -15.67 1.14 3.10
CA VAL A 420 -14.37 1.49 3.70
C VAL A 420 -14.17 3.01 3.63
N VAL A 421 -14.09 3.71 4.77
CA VAL A 421 -14.11 5.19 4.79
C VAL A 421 -12.73 5.83 4.74
N SER A 422 -11.68 5.19 5.26
CA SER A 422 -10.27 5.61 5.11
C SER A 422 -9.37 4.45 5.57
N PRO A 423 -8.89 3.56 4.68
CA PRO A 423 -7.91 2.56 5.07
C PRO A 423 -6.57 3.21 5.43
N GLU A 424 -5.68 2.52 6.15
CA GLU A 424 -4.34 3.08 6.40
C GLU A 424 -3.55 3.22 5.10
N MET A 425 -3.63 2.20 4.24
CA MET A 425 -3.04 2.19 2.90
C MET A 425 -4.07 1.85 1.82
N SER A 426 -4.02 2.59 0.71
CA SER A 426 -4.78 2.30 -0.50
C SER A 426 -3.85 2.27 -1.71
N ILE A 427 -3.91 1.18 -2.48
CA ILE A 427 -3.36 1.10 -3.84
C ILE A 427 -4.54 0.82 -4.77
N ASP A 428 -5.15 1.89 -5.24
CA ASP A 428 -6.38 1.84 -6.02
C ASP A 428 -6.48 3.04 -6.95
N ARG A 429 -7.53 3.09 -7.75
CA ARG A 429 -7.86 4.23 -8.61
C ARG A 429 -9.20 4.83 -8.23
N LEU A 430 -9.34 6.13 -8.47
CA LEU A 430 -10.62 6.79 -8.30
C LEU A 430 -11.53 6.47 -9.48
N SER A 431 -12.78 6.14 -9.19
CA SER A 431 -13.74 5.59 -10.15
C SER A 431 -14.15 6.56 -11.26
N TYR A 432 -13.79 7.83 -11.11
CA TYR A 432 -14.07 8.91 -12.03
C TYR A 432 -12.92 9.27 -12.96
N THR A 433 -11.77 8.63 -12.77
CA THR A 433 -10.64 8.84 -13.67
C THR A 433 -10.91 8.14 -15.00
N SER A 434 -10.73 8.87 -16.10
CA SER A 434 -10.89 8.35 -17.47
C SER A 434 -9.77 7.39 -17.88
N ASP A 435 -8.69 7.34 -17.09
CA ASP A 435 -7.48 6.58 -17.38
C ASP A 435 -7.56 5.16 -16.80
N GLN A 436 -7.42 4.15 -17.65
CA GLN A 436 -7.54 2.73 -17.29
C GLN A 436 -6.24 2.12 -16.72
N GLY A 437 -5.30 2.95 -16.28
CA GLY A 437 -4.04 2.49 -15.71
C GLY A 437 -4.24 1.76 -14.39
N ILE A 438 -3.28 0.92 -14.00
CA ILE A 438 -3.20 0.36 -12.64
C ILE A 438 -1.81 0.64 -12.08
N SER A 439 -1.69 0.60 -10.76
CA SER A 439 -0.38 0.65 -10.11
C SER A 439 0.34 -0.68 -10.35
N ASP A 440 1.57 -0.65 -10.86
CA ASP A 440 2.29 -1.85 -11.30
C ASP A 440 3.78 -1.83 -10.94
N ASN A 441 4.32 -3.01 -10.63
CA ASN A 441 5.73 -3.20 -10.29
C ASN A 441 6.17 -2.31 -9.13
N ILE A 442 5.55 -2.51 -7.96
CA ILE A 442 5.86 -1.73 -6.75
C ILE A 442 6.38 -2.66 -5.65
N GLY A 443 7.57 -2.35 -5.14
CA GLY A 443 8.18 -3.00 -3.99
C GLY A 443 7.99 -2.21 -2.69
N MET A 444 7.64 -2.89 -1.60
CA MET A 444 7.66 -2.34 -0.25
C MET A 444 8.39 -3.30 0.70
N LEU A 445 9.41 -2.81 1.39
CA LEU A 445 10.12 -3.53 2.44
C LEU A 445 9.78 -2.93 3.81
N ASN A 446 9.52 -3.77 4.81
CA ASN A 446 9.16 -3.36 6.17
C ASN A 446 7.91 -2.46 6.20
N LEU A 447 6.84 -2.89 5.55
CA LEU A 447 5.54 -2.22 5.65
C LEU A 447 4.93 -2.48 7.04
N ARG A 448 4.51 -1.43 7.73
CA ARG A 448 3.74 -1.51 8.97
C ARG A 448 2.51 -0.62 8.83
N CYS A 449 1.35 -1.27 8.83
CA CYS A 449 0.04 -0.64 8.96
C CYS A 449 -0.51 -1.09 10.31
N GLU A 450 -0.48 -0.23 11.34
CA GLU A 450 -0.84 -0.61 12.70
C GLU A 450 -1.75 0.41 13.41
N SER A 451 -2.90 -0.06 13.89
CA SER A 451 -3.93 0.79 14.52
C SER A 451 -3.94 0.73 16.07
N THR A 452 -2.84 0.31 16.72
CA THR A 452 -2.86 -0.03 18.16
C THR A 452 -3.00 1.16 19.12
N ALA A 453 -3.92 1.05 20.09
CA ALA A 453 -3.91 1.72 21.41
C ALA A 453 -4.08 3.27 21.50
N LEU A 454 -4.93 3.94 20.71
CA LEU A 454 -5.47 5.30 21.00
C LEU A 454 -6.54 5.74 19.96
N PRO A 455 -7.71 6.33 20.33
CA PRO A 455 -8.62 6.12 21.45
C PRO A 455 -9.74 5.09 21.08
N GLY A 456 -9.37 3.90 20.60
CA GLY A 456 -10.34 2.87 20.23
C GLY A 456 -11.03 3.12 18.89
N VAL A 457 -10.26 3.39 17.83
CA VAL A 457 -10.76 3.54 16.46
C VAL A 457 -10.13 2.45 15.60
N GLY A 458 -10.93 1.50 15.13
CA GLY A 458 -10.51 0.52 14.14
C GLY A 458 -10.47 1.10 12.72
N CYS A 459 -9.70 0.45 11.85
CA CYS A 459 -9.71 0.70 10.41
C CYS A 459 -9.27 -0.53 9.62
N VAL A 460 -9.59 -0.57 8.33
CA VAL A 460 -9.02 -1.54 7.39
C VAL A 460 -7.57 -1.15 7.11
N GLN A 461 -6.62 -2.07 7.25
CA GLN A 461 -5.19 -1.73 7.11
C GLN A 461 -4.82 -1.47 5.66
N ALA A 462 -5.26 -2.31 4.72
CA ALA A 462 -4.89 -2.18 3.32
C ALA A 462 -6.03 -2.50 2.34
N VAL A 463 -6.20 -1.66 1.32
CA VAL A 463 -7.03 -1.94 0.13
C VAL A 463 -6.17 -1.90 -1.12
N LEU A 464 -6.06 -3.04 -1.80
CA LEU A 464 -5.39 -3.20 -3.09
C LEU A 464 -6.47 -3.42 -4.15
N GLY A 465 -7.00 -2.31 -4.68
CA GLY A 465 -8.19 -2.32 -5.52
C GLY A 465 -7.92 -2.45 -7.02
N ALA A 466 -6.83 -1.88 -7.52
CA ALA A 466 -6.43 -1.97 -8.92
C ALA A 466 -4.90 -1.93 -9.07
N CYS A 467 -4.27 -3.10 -9.01
CA CYS A 467 -2.82 -3.21 -9.07
C CYS A 467 -2.30 -4.52 -9.68
N SER A 468 -1.02 -4.51 -10.05
CA SER A 468 -0.28 -5.71 -10.45
C SER A 468 1.18 -5.68 -10.00
N SER A 469 1.81 -6.86 -9.96
CA SER A 469 3.25 -7.00 -9.65
C SER A 469 3.67 -6.26 -8.38
N ILE A 470 2.88 -6.41 -7.30
CA ILE A 470 3.17 -5.75 -6.02
C ILE A 470 3.91 -6.74 -5.12
N SER A 471 5.06 -6.37 -4.57
CA SER A 471 5.78 -7.20 -3.60
C SER A 471 5.93 -6.47 -2.28
N ILE A 472 5.40 -7.05 -1.21
CA ILE A 472 5.48 -6.53 0.15
C ILE A 472 6.22 -7.54 1.02
N ASN A 473 7.38 -7.16 1.52
CA ASN A 473 8.24 -8.02 2.34
C ASN A 473 8.31 -7.49 3.78
N ASN A 474 8.32 -8.42 4.75
CA ASN A 474 8.25 -8.12 6.18
C ASN A 474 7.10 -7.16 6.54
N ALA A 475 5.92 -7.44 6.00
CA ALA A 475 4.71 -6.68 6.28
C ALA A 475 4.26 -6.87 7.74
N LYS A 476 3.57 -5.89 8.31
CA LYS A 476 2.79 -6.01 9.54
C LYS A 476 1.49 -5.24 9.35
N LEU A 477 0.41 -5.95 9.06
CA LEU A 477 -0.95 -5.41 8.98
C LEU A 477 -1.65 -5.75 10.29
N HIS A 478 -1.82 -4.75 11.15
CA HIS A 478 -2.23 -4.92 12.54
C HIS A 478 -3.44 -4.04 12.86
N GLY A 479 -4.61 -4.68 13.00
CA GLY A 479 -5.85 -4.03 13.41
C GLY A 479 -5.88 -3.55 14.86
N LEU A 480 -7.02 -3.00 15.28
CA LEU A 480 -7.21 -2.60 16.67
C LEU A 480 -7.35 -3.83 17.59
N ALA A 481 -6.71 -3.79 18.75
CA ALA A 481 -6.71 -4.90 19.71
C ALA A 481 -8.11 -5.20 20.26
N ASP A 482 -8.40 -6.48 20.51
CA ASP A 482 -9.65 -6.94 21.12
C ASP A 482 -9.91 -6.31 22.50
N ALA A 483 -8.85 -5.93 23.21
CA ALA A 483 -8.90 -5.23 24.50
C ALA A 483 -9.46 -3.80 24.44
N ASP A 484 -9.53 -3.18 23.26
CA ASP A 484 -10.06 -1.84 23.05
C ASP A 484 -11.51 -1.91 22.50
N ASN A 485 -12.32 -0.87 22.65
CA ASN A 485 -13.63 -0.84 21.96
C ASN A 485 -13.48 -0.55 20.47
N ASN A 486 -14.50 -0.90 19.68
CA ASN A 486 -14.60 -0.63 18.23
C ASN A 486 -13.61 -1.40 17.34
N PHE A 487 -13.05 -2.50 17.83
CA PHE A 487 -12.14 -3.35 17.04
C PHE A 487 -12.77 -3.88 15.75
N GLY A 488 -14.10 -4.01 15.69
CA GLY A 488 -14.86 -4.45 14.51
C GLY A 488 -14.80 -3.48 13.34
N GLY A 489 -14.32 -2.24 13.54
CA GLY A 489 -13.93 -1.34 12.46
C GLY A 489 -12.74 -1.87 11.65
N SER A 490 -11.97 -2.84 12.15
CA SER A 490 -10.87 -3.48 11.42
C SER A 490 -11.33 -4.58 10.46
N ALA A 491 -12.55 -4.46 9.92
CA ALA A 491 -13.31 -5.48 9.18
C ALA A 491 -12.50 -6.50 8.36
N ALA A 492 -11.42 -6.04 7.72
CA ALA A 492 -10.42 -6.88 7.09
C ALA A 492 -9.01 -6.30 7.33
N GLY A 493 -7.99 -7.16 7.35
CA GLY A 493 -6.59 -6.75 7.32
C GLY A 493 -6.18 -6.32 5.92
N ILE A 494 -6.64 -7.04 4.91
CA ILE A 494 -6.39 -6.68 3.51
C ILE A 494 -7.54 -7.07 2.59
N ILE A 495 -7.83 -6.18 1.63
CA ILE A 495 -8.85 -6.38 0.62
C ILE A 495 -8.22 -6.34 -0.78
N PHE A 496 -8.50 -7.35 -1.59
CA PHE A 496 -8.09 -7.46 -2.98
C PHE A 496 -9.30 -7.25 -3.91
N GLY A 497 -9.29 -6.12 -4.61
CA GLY A 497 -10.08 -5.92 -5.82
C GLY A 497 -9.40 -6.61 -6.99
N PHE A 498 -8.99 -5.86 -7.99
CA PHE A 498 -8.11 -6.34 -9.05
C PHE A 498 -6.65 -6.34 -8.58
N ALA A 499 -6.09 -7.53 -8.37
CA ALA A 499 -4.73 -7.70 -7.85
C ALA A 499 -4.04 -8.85 -8.58
N ASN A 500 -3.14 -8.56 -9.52
CA ASN A 500 -2.52 -9.59 -10.36
C ASN A 500 -1.00 -9.67 -10.14
N GLY A 501 -0.52 -10.76 -9.52
CA GLY A 501 0.89 -10.93 -9.19
C GLY A 501 1.29 -10.18 -7.92
N VAL A 502 0.45 -10.22 -6.90
CA VAL A 502 0.77 -9.63 -5.59
C VAL A 502 1.41 -10.67 -4.68
N MET A 503 2.52 -10.34 -4.03
CA MET A 503 3.15 -11.18 -3.02
C MET A 503 3.27 -10.41 -1.71
N ILE A 504 2.85 -11.03 -0.60
CA ILE A 504 2.96 -10.47 0.74
C ILE A 504 3.66 -11.51 1.63
N ASP A 505 4.81 -11.15 2.20
CA ASP A 505 5.49 -11.92 3.24
C ASP A 505 5.51 -11.10 4.53
N GLY A 506 4.87 -11.58 5.60
CA GLY A 506 4.85 -10.86 6.87
C GLY A 506 3.77 -11.32 7.84
N PHE A 507 3.30 -10.37 8.65
CA PHE A 507 2.34 -10.56 9.72
C PHE A 507 1.00 -9.91 9.35
N ILE A 508 -0.08 -10.70 9.39
CA ILE A 508 -1.45 -10.17 9.44
C ILE A 508 -1.99 -10.48 10.85
N GLU A 509 -2.27 -9.45 11.64
CA GLU A 509 -2.53 -9.54 13.07
C GLU A 509 -3.78 -8.73 13.50
N GLN A 510 -4.48 -9.22 14.54
CA GLN A 510 -5.56 -8.51 15.26
C GLN A 510 -6.62 -7.84 14.39
N CYS A 511 -7.05 -8.50 13.33
CA CYS A 511 -8.29 -8.16 12.66
C CYS A 511 -9.39 -8.89 13.43
N SER A 512 -9.96 -8.25 14.45
CA SER A 512 -11.12 -8.79 15.20
C SER A 512 -12.35 -8.73 14.30
N HIS A 513 -12.30 -9.55 13.25
CA HIS A 513 -13.11 -9.44 12.06
C HIS A 513 -14.57 -9.78 12.34
N SER A 514 -15.43 -9.26 11.47
CA SER A 514 -16.87 -9.41 11.60
C SER A 514 -17.30 -10.77 11.04
N PRO A 515 -18.39 -11.37 11.57
CA PRO A 515 -19.05 -12.53 11.00
C PRO A 515 -19.25 -12.51 9.48
N ARG A 516 -19.34 -11.31 8.87
CA ARG A 516 -19.58 -11.13 7.43
C ARG A 516 -18.31 -11.05 6.59
N TRP A 517 -17.20 -10.58 7.15
CA TRP A 517 -16.01 -10.23 6.39
C TRP A 517 -14.78 -10.97 6.88
N GLY A 518 -13.92 -11.38 5.94
CA GLY A 518 -12.72 -12.12 6.29
C GLY A 518 -11.52 -11.23 6.56
N THR A 519 -10.53 -11.78 7.28
CA THR A 519 -9.23 -11.11 7.48
C THR A 519 -8.56 -10.77 6.14
N VAL A 520 -8.71 -11.66 5.15
CA VAL A 520 -8.36 -11.42 3.75
C VAL A 520 -9.64 -11.47 2.92
N MET A 521 -9.91 -10.43 2.13
CA MET A 521 -11.05 -10.39 1.20
C MET A 521 -10.59 -10.40 -0.25
N VAL A 522 -11.27 -11.17 -1.11
CA VAL A 522 -11.06 -11.20 -2.56
C VAL A 522 -12.39 -11.02 -3.25
N THR A 523 -12.54 -9.95 -4.03
CA THR A 523 -13.84 -9.58 -4.60
C THR A 523 -13.88 -9.55 -6.13
N SER A 524 -12.73 -9.57 -6.80
CA SER A 524 -12.66 -9.40 -8.27
C SER A 524 -12.66 -10.71 -9.05
N ASP A 525 -12.84 -10.60 -10.36
CA ASP A 525 -12.73 -11.71 -11.33
C ASP A 525 -11.29 -12.11 -11.67
N ARG A 526 -10.35 -11.20 -11.39
CA ARG A 526 -8.92 -11.39 -11.60
C ARG A 526 -8.14 -11.02 -10.34
N THR A 527 -7.69 -12.06 -9.66
CA THR A 527 -6.87 -11.96 -8.46
C THR A 527 -5.84 -13.08 -8.49
N VAL A 528 -4.55 -12.76 -8.47
CA VAL A 528 -3.44 -13.71 -8.35
C VAL A 528 -2.53 -13.17 -7.26
N VAL A 529 -2.62 -13.78 -6.08
CA VAL A 529 -1.91 -13.30 -4.89
C VAL A 529 -1.26 -14.46 -4.15
N ASP A 530 -0.08 -14.23 -3.59
CA ASP A 530 0.63 -15.17 -2.71
C ASP A 530 0.85 -14.54 -1.33
N LEU A 531 0.37 -15.22 -0.29
CA LEU A 531 0.43 -14.76 1.10
C LEU A 531 1.31 -15.69 1.93
N TYR A 532 2.41 -15.17 2.48
CA TYR A 532 3.42 -15.87 3.27
C TYR A 532 3.61 -15.22 4.64
N GLY A 533 4.18 -16.00 5.58
CA GLY A 533 4.58 -15.51 6.89
C GLY A 533 3.68 -16.00 8.03
N LYS A 534 3.24 -15.08 8.89
CA LYS A 534 2.48 -15.40 10.11
C LYS A 534 1.14 -14.70 10.09
N LEU A 535 0.12 -15.45 10.47
CA LEU A 535 -1.20 -14.92 10.76
C LEU A 535 -1.39 -15.05 12.26
N ILE A 536 -1.35 -13.95 13.01
CA ILE A 536 -1.64 -13.99 14.45
C ILE A 536 -3.05 -13.47 14.68
N GLU A 537 -3.97 -14.41 14.83
CA GLU A 537 -5.26 -14.07 15.38
C GLU A 537 -5.18 -14.05 16.91
N TYR A 538 -5.47 -12.89 17.51
CA TYR A 538 -5.72 -12.80 18.94
C TYR A 538 -7.22 -13.02 19.15
N ALA A 539 -7.58 -14.07 19.89
CA ALA A 539 -8.96 -14.38 20.29
C ALA A 539 -9.97 -14.29 19.14
N GLY A 540 -9.67 -15.02 18.05
CA GLY A 540 -10.54 -15.16 16.90
C GLY A 540 -11.94 -15.58 17.27
N ASP A 541 -12.94 -15.17 16.52
CA ASP A 541 -14.32 -15.37 16.92
C ASP A 541 -14.88 -16.75 16.49
N THR A 542 -16.18 -16.96 16.69
CA THR A 542 -16.89 -18.20 16.32
C THR A 542 -17.56 -18.16 14.94
N HIS A 543 -17.48 -17.06 14.20
CA HIS A 543 -18.39 -16.76 13.09
C HIS A 543 -17.69 -16.31 11.79
N SER A 544 -16.38 -16.06 11.80
CA SER A 544 -15.71 -15.40 10.67
C SER A 544 -14.84 -16.32 9.81
N ALA A 545 -14.64 -15.93 8.55
CA ALA A 545 -13.81 -16.65 7.58
C ALA A 545 -12.41 -16.04 7.49
N LEU A 546 -11.36 -16.86 7.48
CA LEU A 546 -9.99 -16.37 7.29
C LEU A 546 -9.81 -15.66 5.93
N VAL A 547 -10.27 -16.30 4.87
CA VAL A 547 -10.32 -15.75 3.52
C VAL A 547 -11.77 -15.71 3.07
N HIS A 548 -12.25 -14.51 2.75
CA HIS A 548 -13.57 -14.28 2.18
C HIS A 548 -13.45 -14.12 0.67
N LEU A 549 -13.94 -15.10 -0.09
CA LEU A 549 -13.92 -15.11 -1.55
C LEU A 549 -15.32 -14.77 -2.08
N ASP A 550 -15.49 -13.58 -2.64
CA ASP A 550 -16.71 -13.13 -3.32
C ASP A 550 -16.45 -12.64 -4.76
N PRO A 551 -15.82 -13.45 -5.63
CA PRO A 551 -15.66 -13.09 -7.04
C PRO A 551 -17.00 -13.15 -7.79
N PRO A 552 -17.16 -12.40 -8.90
CA PRO A 552 -18.36 -12.44 -9.72
C PRO A 552 -18.53 -13.80 -10.40
N ALA A 553 -19.77 -14.12 -10.79
CA ALA A 553 -20.07 -15.34 -11.54
C ALA A 553 -19.20 -15.45 -12.81
N GLY A 554 -18.62 -16.63 -13.04
CA GLY A 554 -17.80 -16.90 -14.23
C GLY A 554 -16.34 -16.42 -14.14
N ALA A 555 -15.90 -15.91 -13.00
CA ALA A 555 -14.48 -15.63 -12.75
C ALA A 555 -13.63 -16.88 -12.94
N THR A 556 -12.60 -16.81 -13.79
CA THR A 556 -11.70 -17.95 -14.08
C THR A 556 -10.27 -17.74 -13.59
N ASN A 557 -9.92 -16.53 -13.14
CA ASN A 557 -8.54 -16.14 -12.84
C ASN A 557 -8.42 -15.63 -11.39
N VAL A 558 -8.99 -16.38 -10.44
CA VAL A 558 -8.85 -16.14 -9.00
C VAL A 558 -7.96 -17.23 -8.42
N GLN A 559 -6.78 -16.85 -7.96
CA GLN A 559 -5.75 -17.69 -7.37
C GLN A 559 -5.22 -17.00 -6.12
N VAL A 560 -5.34 -17.68 -4.99
CA VAL A 560 -4.79 -17.23 -3.71
C VAL A 560 -3.85 -18.31 -3.23
N GLY A 561 -2.55 -18.13 -3.40
CA GLY A 561 -1.52 -18.94 -2.74
C GLY A 561 -1.48 -18.58 -1.26
N PHE A 562 -1.62 -19.57 -0.39
CA PHE A 562 -1.68 -19.34 1.06
C PHE A 562 -0.65 -20.20 1.79
N GLY A 563 0.32 -19.54 2.41
CA GLY A 563 1.43 -20.12 3.19
C GLY A 563 1.58 -19.52 4.59
N MET A 564 0.65 -18.65 5.01
CA MET A 564 0.65 -18.06 6.36
C MET A 564 0.26 -19.08 7.43
N ILE A 565 0.97 -19.06 8.57
CA ILE A 565 0.70 -19.98 9.69
C ILE A 565 -0.36 -19.38 10.61
N HIS A 566 -1.51 -20.07 10.75
CA HIS A 566 -2.48 -19.79 11.80
C HIS A 566 -2.08 -20.47 13.12
N PRO A 567 -2.25 -19.83 14.30
CA PRO A 567 -1.89 -20.46 15.58
C PRO A 567 -2.74 -21.69 15.90
N SER A 568 -4.04 -21.69 15.55
CA SER A 568 -4.94 -22.81 15.84
C SER A 568 -4.81 -23.97 14.84
N PRO A 569 -4.67 -25.23 15.31
CA PRO A 569 -4.70 -26.45 14.51
C PRO A 569 -6.13 -26.83 14.12
N LEU A 570 -7.13 -26.11 14.65
CA LEU A 570 -8.52 -26.26 14.27
C LEU A 570 -8.86 -25.45 13.00
N PHE A 571 -7.90 -24.70 12.43
CA PHE A 571 -8.10 -23.87 11.27
C PHE A 571 -6.95 -23.98 10.23
N PRO A 572 -7.27 -24.09 8.93
CA PRO A 572 -8.53 -24.64 8.43
C PRO A 572 -8.60 -26.15 8.73
N GLN A 573 -9.62 -26.62 9.43
CA GLN A 573 -9.91 -28.05 9.47
C GLN A 573 -10.44 -28.54 8.13
N ALA A 574 -10.15 -29.79 7.77
CA ALA A 574 -10.68 -30.42 6.55
C ALA A 574 -12.23 -30.50 6.50
N SER A 575 -12.89 -30.37 7.66
CA SER A 575 -14.35 -30.31 7.84
C SER A 575 -14.90 -28.88 7.87
N GLN A 576 -14.06 -27.86 8.04
CA GLN A 576 -14.49 -26.48 7.85
C GLN A 576 -14.71 -26.30 6.36
N GLN A 577 -15.96 -26.07 5.97
CA GLN A 577 -16.23 -25.54 4.65
C GLN A 577 -15.36 -24.29 4.51
N VAL A 578 -14.57 -24.22 3.43
CA VAL A 578 -14.20 -22.90 2.91
C VAL A 578 -15.53 -22.18 2.80
N ILE A 579 -15.80 -21.22 3.69
CA ILE A 579 -17.09 -20.56 3.71
C ILE A 579 -17.10 -19.69 2.46
N ARG A 580 -17.73 -20.23 1.43
CA ARG A 580 -17.99 -19.58 0.15
C ARG A 580 -19.14 -18.62 0.38
N MET A 581 -18.85 -17.45 0.91
CA MET A 581 -19.84 -16.40 1.04
C MET A 581 -19.80 -15.53 -0.19
N GLY A 582 -20.87 -15.66 -0.98
CA GLY A 582 -21.10 -15.02 -2.26
C GLY A 582 -22.06 -15.89 -3.06
N PRO A 583 -23.05 -15.34 -3.78
CA PRO A 583 -24.06 -16.13 -4.52
C PRO A 583 -23.49 -17.07 -5.59
N ASN A 584 -22.17 -17.07 -5.83
CA ASN A 584 -21.50 -17.78 -6.92
C ASN A 584 -20.33 -18.69 -6.50
N GLY A 585 -20.23 -19.10 -5.22
CA GLY A 585 -19.17 -19.98 -4.73
C GLY A 585 -19.11 -21.36 -5.42
N ASN A 586 -18.49 -21.44 -6.60
CA ASN A 586 -18.54 -22.63 -7.46
C ASN A 586 -17.52 -23.69 -7.01
N ALA A 587 -17.88 -24.99 -7.15
CA ALA A 587 -17.04 -26.14 -6.78
C ALA A 587 -15.64 -26.12 -7.41
N ASN A 588 -15.51 -25.47 -8.56
CA ASN A 588 -14.30 -25.41 -9.37
C ASN A 588 -13.43 -24.17 -9.11
N MET A 589 -13.78 -23.32 -8.14
CA MET A 589 -12.91 -22.24 -7.69
C MET A 589 -11.72 -22.86 -6.96
N VAL A 590 -10.50 -22.69 -7.50
CA VAL A 590 -9.29 -23.20 -6.89
C VAL A 590 -9.02 -22.42 -5.61
N THR A 591 -9.41 -23.00 -4.48
CA THR A 591 -8.94 -22.61 -3.15
C THR A 591 -7.48 -23.06 -3.03
N GLY A 592 -6.59 -22.12 -2.71
CA GLY A 592 -5.13 -22.20 -2.82
C GLY A 592 -4.48 -23.58 -2.66
N GLY A 593 -3.61 -23.92 -3.62
CA GLY A 593 -2.58 -24.93 -3.40
C GLY A 593 -1.53 -24.39 -2.43
N ASN A 594 -1.18 -25.21 -1.43
CA ASN A 594 -0.14 -24.91 -0.44
C ASN A 594 1.13 -24.39 -1.10
N SER A 595 1.57 -23.19 -0.71
CA SER A 595 2.93 -22.71 -0.95
C SER A 595 3.78 -22.89 0.31
N ALA A 596 5.09 -23.07 0.11
CA ALA A 596 6.01 -23.52 1.14
C ALA A 596 6.12 -22.54 2.33
N ARG A 597 6.21 -23.12 3.52
CA ARG A 597 6.42 -22.43 4.80
C ARG A 597 7.87 -21.90 4.89
N ARG A 598 8.09 -20.66 5.35
CA ARG A 598 9.42 -20.21 5.80
C ARG A 598 9.64 -20.52 7.29
N ALA A 599 10.87 -20.94 7.59
CA ALA A 599 11.31 -21.64 8.80
C ALA A 599 11.39 -20.81 10.10
N ALA A 600 10.59 -19.76 10.29
CA ALA A 600 10.84 -18.81 11.37
C ALA A 600 10.32 -19.21 12.76
N THR A 601 9.53 -20.28 12.93
CA THR A 601 9.11 -20.74 14.26
C THR A 601 8.89 -22.25 14.27
N ASN A 602 9.34 -22.93 15.33
CA ASN A 602 9.35 -24.39 15.58
C ASN A 602 7.98 -25.12 15.54
N ALA A 603 6.98 -24.60 14.81
CA ALA A 603 5.69 -25.25 14.67
C ALA A 603 5.81 -26.50 13.77
N LYS A 604 5.11 -27.59 14.10
CA LYS A 604 5.18 -28.85 13.37
C LYS A 604 4.60 -28.72 11.96
N PHE A 605 5.16 -29.48 11.01
CA PHE A 605 4.67 -29.61 9.64
C PHE A 605 3.34 -30.38 9.63
N LEU A 606 2.33 -29.87 8.92
CA LEU A 606 1.08 -30.61 8.69
C LEU A 606 1.12 -31.47 7.42
N PHE A 607 2.05 -31.20 6.49
CA PHE A 607 2.26 -31.99 5.27
C PHE A 607 3.76 -32.08 4.90
N PRO A 608 4.19 -33.13 4.16
CA PRO A 608 5.58 -33.27 3.70
C PRO A 608 5.99 -32.09 2.79
N GLU A 609 7.21 -31.60 2.98
CA GLU A 609 7.80 -30.39 2.35
C GLU A 609 7.97 -30.46 0.82
N ARG A 610 7.61 -31.59 0.22
CA ARG A 610 7.68 -31.86 -1.20
C ARG A 610 6.46 -32.72 -1.50
N PHE A 611 5.62 -32.32 -2.45
CA PHE A 611 5.18 -33.36 -3.37
C PHE A 611 6.50 -33.94 -3.89
N GLY A 612 6.79 -35.20 -3.57
CA GLY A 612 7.96 -35.86 -4.12
C GLY A 612 8.06 -35.55 -5.60
N GLU A 613 9.28 -35.49 -6.12
CA GLU A 613 9.56 -35.35 -7.55
C GLU A 613 8.39 -35.91 -8.38
N ILE A 614 7.66 -35.03 -9.08
CA ILE A 614 6.61 -35.50 -9.98
C ILE A 614 7.36 -36.26 -11.06
N GLU A 615 7.52 -37.56 -10.88
CA GLU A 615 7.93 -38.42 -11.95
C GLU A 615 6.92 -38.21 -13.08
N ALA A 616 7.43 -37.85 -14.26
CA ALA A 616 6.64 -37.72 -15.48
C ALA A 616 5.83 -38.99 -15.85
N SER A 617 6.00 -40.09 -15.09
CA SER A 617 5.27 -41.35 -15.19
C SER A 617 3.80 -41.27 -14.77
N ARG A 618 3.36 -40.22 -14.05
CA ARG A 618 1.99 -40.12 -13.49
C ARG A 618 1.08 -39.05 -14.12
N ILE A 619 1.48 -38.43 -15.22
CA ILE A 619 0.53 -37.68 -16.06
C ILE A 619 -0.28 -38.70 -16.88
N THR A 620 -1.40 -39.16 -16.34
CA THR A 620 -2.41 -39.92 -17.09
C THR A 620 -3.65 -39.06 -17.27
N GLY A 621 -3.79 -38.48 -18.47
CA GLY A 621 -5.04 -37.87 -18.92
C GLY A 621 -5.82 -38.89 -19.75
N SER A 622 -7.01 -39.29 -19.30
CA SER A 622 -7.93 -40.08 -20.11
C SER A 622 -8.50 -39.22 -21.24
N ALA A 623 -8.48 -39.73 -22.46
CA ALA A 623 -9.12 -39.11 -23.61
C ALA A 623 -10.63 -39.02 -23.38
N ALA A 624 -11.21 -37.83 -23.52
CA ALA A 624 -12.65 -37.68 -23.69
C ALA A 624 -12.94 -37.61 -25.20
N THR A 625 -13.53 -38.67 -25.74
CA THR A 625 -14.11 -38.67 -27.08
C THR A 625 -15.52 -38.08 -27.01
N SER A 626 -15.75 -36.92 -27.61
CA SER A 626 -17.11 -36.49 -27.96
C SER A 626 -17.38 -36.83 -29.42
N THR A 627 -18.29 -37.76 -29.66
CA THR A 627 -18.87 -38.01 -30.99
C THR A 627 -19.88 -36.91 -31.32
N GLN A 628 -19.59 -36.10 -32.34
CA GLN A 628 -20.64 -35.43 -33.14
C GLN A 628 -20.56 -36.01 -34.55
N THR A 629 -21.68 -36.55 -35.03
CA THR A 629 -21.87 -37.05 -36.39
C THR A 629 -22.74 -36.03 -37.13
N ASP A 630 -22.35 -35.72 -38.37
CA ASP A 630 -22.76 -34.53 -39.13
C ASP A 630 -24.29 -34.43 -39.39
N GLY A 631 -24.85 -33.24 -39.15
CA GLY A 631 -26.24 -32.85 -39.44
C GLY A 631 -27.02 -32.42 -38.19
N ASP A 632 -27.51 -31.17 -38.17
CA ASP A 632 -28.49 -30.55 -37.23
C ASP A 632 -27.99 -29.50 -36.18
N ALA A 633 -27.78 -28.27 -36.70
CA ALA A 633 -28.38 -26.97 -36.32
C ALA A 633 -28.26 -26.24 -34.96
N THR A 634 -27.56 -26.68 -33.90
CA THR A 634 -27.70 -26.00 -32.57
C THR A 634 -26.44 -25.61 -31.77
N ALA A 635 -25.25 -25.55 -32.34
CA ALA A 635 -24.09 -25.04 -31.57
C ALA A 635 -23.17 -24.11 -32.37
N PRO A 636 -23.27 -22.77 -32.19
CA PRO A 636 -22.42 -21.79 -32.84
C PRO A 636 -21.12 -21.56 -32.05
N VAL A 637 -20.00 -22.04 -32.63
CA VAL A 637 -18.61 -21.49 -32.67
C VAL A 637 -17.91 -21.00 -31.34
N PRO A 638 -16.58 -20.74 -31.34
CA PRO A 638 -15.53 -21.47 -30.58
C PRO A 638 -14.93 -20.64 -29.42
N PRO A 639 -13.98 -21.16 -28.60
CA PRO A 639 -12.80 -20.31 -28.30
C PRO A 639 -11.49 -21.10 -28.06
N LEU A 640 -10.36 -20.74 -28.70
CA LEU A 640 -9.36 -19.77 -28.23
C LEU A 640 -8.65 -20.13 -26.91
N MET A 641 -7.37 -20.50 -27.00
CA MET A 641 -6.26 -19.70 -26.48
C MET A 641 -6.39 -19.06 -25.08
N ARG A 642 -6.13 -19.83 -24.00
CA ARG A 642 -5.84 -19.36 -22.61
C ARG A 642 -4.75 -20.26 -21.96
N ILE A 643 -3.59 -19.85 -21.42
CA ILE A 643 -2.70 -18.69 -21.55
C ILE A 643 -1.96 -18.88 -22.87
N GLY A 644 -2.23 -17.97 -23.80
CA GLY A 644 -2.60 -18.30 -25.17
C GLY A 644 -2.23 -19.70 -25.69
N SER A 645 -3.19 -20.65 -25.70
CA SER A 645 -3.18 -21.92 -26.48
C SER A 645 -1.97 -22.09 -27.39
N GLY A 646 -0.93 -22.71 -26.85
CA GLY A 646 -0.27 -23.75 -27.61
C GLY A 646 -1.22 -24.93 -27.67
N GLY A 647 -2.26 -24.83 -28.49
CA GLY A 647 -2.90 -26.03 -28.99
C GLY A 647 -1.81 -26.78 -29.74
N ASN A 648 -1.48 -27.99 -29.30
CA ASN A 648 -0.90 -28.96 -30.20
C ASN A 648 -2.00 -29.35 -31.20
N THR A 649 -2.30 -28.45 -32.14
CA THR A 649 -3.02 -28.80 -33.37
C THR A 649 -1.98 -28.98 -34.45
N GLY A 650 -1.73 -30.23 -34.78
CA GLY A 650 -0.87 -30.60 -35.89
C GLY A 650 -0.28 -31.98 -35.64
N ASN A 651 -0.39 -32.85 -36.62
CA ASN A 651 0.16 -34.21 -36.66
C ASN A 651 1.70 -34.26 -36.63
N VAL A 652 2.37 -33.35 -35.92
CA VAL A 652 3.84 -33.33 -35.84
C VAL A 652 4.23 -33.70 -34.42
N ASN A 653 4.45 -34.99 -34.21
CA ASN A 653 5.23 -35.46 -33.06
C ASN A 653 6.57 -34.70 -33.04
N PRO A 654 7.09 -34.28 -31.88
CA PRO A 654 8.49 -33.90 -31.79
C PRO A 654 9.33 -35.05 -32.34
N GLU A 655 10.19 -34.75 -33.31
CA GLU A 655 11.04 -35.76 -33.94
C GLU A 655 11.88 -36.43 -32.85
N GLN A 656 11.89 -37.76 -32.83
CA GLN A 656 12.61 -38.52 -31.82
C GLN A 656 14.11 -38.36 -32.11
N ILE A 657 14.78 -37.48 -31.36
CA ILE A 657 16.17 -37.10 -31.64
C ILE A 657 17.09 -38.20 -31.12
N THR A 658 17.76 -38.89 -32.03
CA THR A 658 18.73 -39.96 -31.75
C THR A 658 20.19 -39.47 -31.78
N ASP A 659 20.45 -38.28 -32.32
CA ASP A 659 21.78 -37.65 -32.38
C ASP A 659 21.74 -36.18 -31.91
N PRO A 660 22.42 -35.83 -30.81
CA PRO A 660 22.51 -34.46 -30.30
C PRO A 660 23.13 -33.45 -31.28
N ASN A 661 23.95 -33.90 -32.24
CA ASN A 661 24.62 -33.01 -33.20
C ASN A 661 23.67 -32.41 -34.25
N THR A 662 22.51 -33.02 -34.47
CA THR A 662 21.50 -32.52 -35.42
C THR A 662 20.79 -31.25 -34.92
N ILE A 663 20.75 -31.03 -33.59
CA ILE A 663 20.18 -29.82 -32.96
C ILE A 663 21.10 -28.60 -33.14
N ILE A 664 22.42 -28.80 -33.10
CA ILE A 664 23.40 -27.70 -33.03
C ILE A 664 23.37 -26.81 -34.27
N ASN A 665 22.96 -27.33 -35.43
CA ASN A 665 22.90 -26.58 -36.68
C ASN A 665 21.69 -25.63 -36.83
N ARG A 666 20.73 -25.60 -35.88
CA ARG A 666 19.48 -24.84 -36.02
C ARG A 666 19.34 -23.62 -35.07
N HIS A 667 20.34 -23.32 -34.23
CA HIS A 667 20.18 -22.39 -33.08
C HIS A 667 21.25 -21.28 -33.04
N ARG A 668 20.84 -20.02 -32.79
CA ARG A 668 21.74 -18.93 -32.39
C ARG A 668 21.66 -18.79 -30.86
N ARG A 669 22.79 -18.88 -30.16
CA ARG A 669 22.88 -18.77 -28.70
C ARG A 669 23.83 -17.65 -28.30
N VAL A 670 23.44 -16.82 -27.34
CA VAL A 670 24.32 -15.90 -26.61
C VAL A 670 24.17 -16.21 -25.12
N ARG A 671 25.27 -16.52 -24.44
CA ARG A 671 25.29 -16.75 -22.99
C ARG A 671 26.04 -15.59 -22.32
N MET A 672 25.45 -14.96 -21.32
CA MET A 672 26.12 -13.96 -20.48
C MET A 672 25.96 -14.37 -19.01
N ALA A 673 27.04 -14.26 -18.22
CA ALA A 673 27.00 -14.40 -16.78
C ALA A 673 27.72 -13.20 -16.14
N THR A 674 27.17 -12.64 -15.06
CA THR A 674 27.73 -11.47 -14.37
C THR A 674 28.16 -11.81 -12.95
N GLY A 675 29.47 -11.66 -12.68
CA GLY A 675 30.05 -11.34 -11.36
C GLY A 675 30.10 -12.44 -10.28
N PRO A 676 31.03 -12.37 -9.32
CA PRO A 676 31.36 -13.51 -8.45
C PRO A 676 30.35 -13.66 -7.31
N GLY A 677 29.75 -14.85 -7.19
CA GLY A 677 28.80 -15.24 -6.15
C GLY A 677 27.35 -15.41 -6.63
N GLY A 678 27.09 -15.22 -7.93
CA GLY A 678 25.74 -15.18 -8.51
C GLY A 678 25.42 -16.32 -9.49
N VAL A 679 24.18 -16.74 -9.40
CA VAL A 679 23.31 -17.35 -10.42
C VAL A 679 23.70 -17.00 -11.87
N ALA A 680 23.74 -18.00 -12.77
CA ALA A 680 23.84 -17.77 -14.20
C ALA A 680 22.44 -17.77 -14.86
N ILE A 681 22.14 -16.74 -15.68
CA ILE A 681 20.94 -16.69 -16.52
C ILE A 681 21.33 -17.07 -17.95
N VAL A 682 20.75 -18.16 -18.46
CA VAL A 682 20.91 -18.60 -19.85
C VAL A 682 19.69 -18.14 -20.63
N ILE A 683 19.89 -17.33 -21.67
CA ILE A 683 18.83 -16.95 -22.62
C ILE A 683 19.02 -17.75 -23.90
N ASP A 684 18.14 -18.72 -24.16
CA ASP A 684 18.06 -19.45 -25.43
C ASP A 684 17.00 -18.77 -26.32
N ALA A 685 17.44 -18.25 -27.47
CA ALA A 685 16.52 -17.82 -28.53
C ALA A 685 16.12 -19.06 -29.35
N ILE A 686 14.92 -19.59 -29.13
CA ILE A 686 14.46 -20.81 -29.82
C ILE A 686 13.56 -20.42 -30.98
N ARG A 687 14.16 -20.41 -32.18
CA ARG A 687 13.47 -20.41 -33.49
C ARG A 687 12.70 -19.12 -33.83
N GLN A 688 12.86 -18.71 -35.08
CA GLN A 688 12.01 -17.72 -35.74
C GLN A 688 11.03 -18.47 -36.65
N ALA A 689 9.73 -18.25 -36.48
CA ALA A 689 8.70 -18.73 -37.41
C ALA A 689 7.87 -17.53 -37.84
N GLY A 690 8.16 -16.99 -39.03
CA GLY A 690 7.61 -15.70 -39.47
C GLY A 690 8.24 -14.51 -38.71
N SER A 691 7.42 -13.51 -38.34
CA SER A 691 7.85 -12.30 -37.63
C SER A 691 7.97 -12.46 -36.11
N THR A 692 7.75 -13.66 -35.58
CA THR A 692 7.72 -13.93 -34.13
C THR A 692 8.99 -14.66 -33.70
N THR A 693 9.62 -14.16 -32.63
CA THR A 693 10.81 -14.73 -31.99
C THR A 693 10.42 -15.29 -30.63
N PHE A 694 10.80 -16.52 -30.31
CA PHE A 694 10.64 -17.07 -28.97
C PHE A 694 11.95 -16.97 -28.19
N GLN A 695 11.87 -16.53 -26.93
CA GLN A 695 12.98 -16.51 -25.98
C GLN A 695 12.61 -17.39 -24.79
N ILE A 696 13.54 -18.24 -24.36
CA ILE A 696 13.42 -19.00 -23.13
C ILE A 696 14.63 -18.69 -22.25
N GLY A 697 14.37 -18.26 -21.02
CA GLY A 697 15.39 -18.03 -20.00
C GLY A 697 15.41 -19.18 -18.98
N TYR A 698 16.60 -19.64 -18.59
CA TYR A 698 16.78 -20.59 -17.48
C TYR A 698 17.83 -20.10 -16.50
N GLU A 699 17.65 -20.45 -15.23
CA GLU A 699 18.57 -20.17 -14.14
C GLU A 699 19.41 -21.42 -13.82
N MET A 700 20.73 -21.28 -13.72
CA MET A 700 21.63 -22.37 -13.32
C MET A 700 22.54 -21.96 -12.17
N GLY A 701 22.50 -22.72 -11.08
CA GLY A 701 23.46 -22.63 -9.97
C GLY A 701 24.69 -23.52 -10.22
N PHE A 702 25.87 -23.06 -9.81
CA PHE A 702 27.12 -23.82 -9.89
C PHE A 702 27.84 -23.83 -8.54
N ASP A 703 28.50 -24.94 -8.21
CA ASP A 703 29.22 -25.12 -6.94
C ASP A 703 30.71 -24.72 -7.00
N GLN A 704 31.15 -24.06 -8.07
CA GLN A 704 32.54 -23.61 -8.31
C GLN A 704 32.58 -22.24 -9.02
N PRO A 705 33.71 -21.48 -8.98
CA PRO A 705 33.83 -20.19 -9.66
C PRO A 705 33.52 -20.33 -11.16
N PRO A 706 32.59 -19.54 -11.71
CA PRO A 706 32.16 -19.73 -13.10
C PRO A 706 33.30 -19.38 -14.06
N ARG A 707 33.68 -20.32 -14.92
CA ARG A 707 34.56 -20.06 -16.07
C ARG A 707 33.69 -19.77 -17.27
N LEU A 708 33.78 -18.56 -17.83
CA LEU A 708 32.97 -18.17 -18.98
C LEU A 708 33.48 -18.87 -20.25
N ILE A 709 32.60 -19.59 -20.95
CA ILE A 709 32.93 -20.30 -22.19
C ILE A 709 32.15 -19.64 -23.33
N MET A 710 32.86 -19.22 -24.38
CA MET A 710 32.28 -18.61 -25.57
C MET A 710 32.60 -19.42 -26.82
N ARG A 711 31.70 -19.38 -27.80
CA ARG A 711 31.93 -19.86 -29.16
C ARG A 711 31.10 -18.99 -30.08
N HIS A 712 31.73 -18.37 -31.08
CA HIS A 712 31.04 -17.52 -32.05
C HIS A 712 30.93 -18.22 -33.40
N ASN A 713 29.94 -17.84 -34.19
CA ASN A 713 29.83 -18.20 -35.60
C ASN A 713 30.01 -16.90 -36.41
N ASN A 714 31.02 -16.87 -37.27
CA ASN A 714 31.19 -15.82 -38.26
C ASN A 714 30.06 -15.96 -39.29
N ASN A 715 29.33 -14.87 -39.55
CA ASN A 715 28.14 -14.81 -40.42
C ASN A 715 28.35 -15.23 -41.90
N THR A 716 29.51 -15.76 -42.27
CA THR A 716 29.82 -16.24 -43.61
C THR A 716 30.54 -17.59 -43.53
N GLY A 717 29.79 -18.70 -43.54
CA GLY A 717 30.35 -20.03 -43.76
C GLY A 717 29.83 -21.19 -42.89
N GLY A 718 29.05 -20.92 -41.84
CA GLY A 718 28.33 -21.98 -41.08
C GLY A 718 29.21 -22.90 -40.21
N ALA A 719 30.53 -22.83 -40.31
CA ALA A 719 31.44 -23.54 -39.41
C ALA A 719 31.65 -22.74 -38.11
N TRP A 720 31.42 -23.39 -36.97
CA TRP A 720 31.67 -22.80 -35.66
C TRP A 720 33.18 -22.84 -35.30
N GLY A 721 33.76 -21.77 -34.76
CA GLY A 721 35.17 -21.75 -34.27
C GLY A 721 35.38 -22.63 -33.03
N ASP A 722 36.57 -22.79 -32.44
CA ASP A 722 36.72 -23.65 -31.25
C ASP A 722 36.07 -23.07 -29.99
N TRP A 723 35.82 -23.90 -28.97
CA TRP A 723 35.39 -23.42 -27.65
C TRP A 723 36.57 -22.78 -26.92
N TYR A 724 36.38 -21.59 -26.34
CA TYR A 724 37.44 -20.92 -25.58
C TYR A 724 36.91 -20.27 -24.30
N TYR A 725 37.79 -20.16 -23.31
CA TYR A 725 37.55 -19.35 -22.11
C TYR A 725 37.73 -17.86 -22.43
N LEU A 726 37.17 -16.95 -21.61
CA LEU A 726 37.35 -15.49 -21.77
C LEU A 726 38.82 -15.04 -21.78
N ASP A 727 39.72 -15.83 -21.21
CA ASP A 727 41.17 -15.58 -21.23
C ASP A 727 41.85 -16.00 -22.56
N GLY A 728 41.09 -16.53 -23.51
CA GLY A 728 41.56 -16.95 -24.84
C GLY A 728 42.05 -18.40 -24.91
N THR A 729 42.00 -19.17 -23.82
CA THR A 729 42.45 -20.57 -23.81
C THR A 729 41.47 -21.46 -24.57
N ILE A 730 41.96 -22.17 -25.59
CA ILE A 730 41.17 -23.09 -26.44
C ILE A 730 40.96 -24.43 -25.74
N LEU A 731 39.73 -24.93 -25.74
CA LEU A 731 39.37 -26.27 -25.27
C LEU A 731 39.61 -27.29 -26.40
N THR A 732 40.75 -28.00 -26.35
CA THR A 732 40.93 -29.24 -27.14
C THR A 732 40.21 -30.41 -26.46
N PRO A 733 39.61 -31.34 -27.22
CA PRO A 733 38.83 -32.47 -26.68
C PRO A 733 39.55 -33.32 -25.63
#